data_AF-A0A6P3WYX7-F1
#
_entry.id   AF-A0A6P3WYX7-F1
#
_cell.length_a   1.000
_cell.length_b   1.000
_cell.length_c   1.000
_cell.angle_alpha   90.00
_cell.angle_beta   90.00
_cell.angle_gamma   90.00
#
_symmetry.space_group_name_H-M   'P 1'
#
loop_
_entity.id
_entity.type
_entity.pdbx_description
1 polymer ?
#
loop_
_entity_poly.entity_id
_entity_poly.type
_entity_poly.pdbx_seq_one_letter_code
_entity_poly.pdbx_strand_id
1 'polypeptide(L)'
;MLVVTRRFALISVLALFTTKVGSAELTGKEWWETTLVYQIWPRGFLDTDGDGEGDLKGICIKLDYIKDLGVETICLSPVYPSPLIDSGYDVSNYTDIHPLFGDLKGLDNLVQESHNRGLRIILDIVPNHSSDQHQWFQLSVKNVEPYTDYYIWANGSTDDDGNKIPPTNWLSIYSDEKGSAWTWHDVRQQWYYHKFHTSQPDLNLRNERVIKELMNVLEFWMMRDVDGFRINAVPYFFEDEGLRDEPLAGSGSYTFGLPESTALLYRFREYIDDWVSTNNVTSKLLIAESYDSDANLIAYYGNGTHEGIPPFNFKFITHIHNSSDADDIKSTLDSWLARLPRNANTNWVLSNHDNSRAASRIGLNRVDGLHMLSLLLPGQAYTYYGEEIAMLNTKIPWSRTIDPMGCFKGEKEFEHFSRDPARTPMQWTSAGSAGFSDNDNTYLPVHPNYIHRNVQAQLAQERSNLQTYRKLAALRREPVFTDGDYEFARLNNNRVLALKRFVENHPVYIVVINLGIRQERINLTSIYPNLKATLGTVVVSSNALRVKDVVSRDNFVLTANAALVLRGEEEKEASEPATSSTPTVTSGVGDSTTSERTVTTEDAISSSEDATEKGTSTTSSKQVTPKTKPSSTEKPDGAASCLPSALHVTMSIVITVIASCKFQK
;
A
#
# COMPACT_ATOMS: atom_id res chain seq x y z
N MET A 1 -46.09 68.84 -37.38
CA MET A 1 -46.82 68.79 -36.09
C MET A 1 -45.89 68.09 -35.10
N LEU A 2 -45.02 68.73 -34.32
CA LEU A 2 -45.17 69.87 -33.39
C LEU A 2 -46.00 69.52 -32.15
N VAL A 3 -45.38 68.81 -31.18
CA VAL A 3 -45.55 68.90 -29.70
C VAL A 3 -44.23 68.34 -29.11
N VAL A 4 -43.21 69.13 -28.70
CA VAL A 4 -43.05 69.99 -27.50
C VAL A 4 -42.61 69.21 -26.23
N THR A 5 -41.27 69.16 -26.08
CA THR A 5 -40.41 69.40 -24.87
C THR A 5 -40.44 68.50 -23.62
N ARG A 6 -39.25 67.93 -23.29
CA ARG A 6 -38.36 68.21 -22.10
C ARG A 6 -38.60 67.26 -20.91
N ARG A 7 -37.65 66.77 -20.10
CA ARG A 7 -36.23 67.08 -19.83
C ARG A 7 -35.62 66.00 -18.90
N PHE A 8 -34.29 65.89 -18.98
CA PHE A 8 -33.27 65.58 -17.96
C PHE A 8 -33.40 64.41 -16.97
N ALA A 9 -32.32 63.62 -16.97
CA ALA A 9 -31.87 62.69 -15.97
C ALA A 9 -31.75 63.30 -14.57
N LEU A 10 -32.11 62.51 -13.55
CA LEU A 10 -31.50 62.60 -12.24
C LEU A 10 -31.25 61.17 -11.72
N ILE A 11 -30.01 60.96 -11.31
CA ILE A 11 -29.45 59.74 -10.74
C ILE A 11 -30.13 59.48 -9.38
N SER A 12 -30.53 58.23 -9.14
CA SER A 12 -30.80 57.73 -7.80
C SER A 12 -30.25 56.32 -7.71
N VAL A 13 -29.07 56.22 -7.10
CA VAL A 13 -28.41 54.97 -6.70
C VAL A 13 -29.17 54.44 -5.50
N LEU A 14 -29.89 53.34 -5.66
CA LEU A 14 -30.27 52.46 -4.56
C LEU A 14 -29.31 51.26 -4.57
N ALA A 15 -28.37 51.27 -3.63
CA ALA A 15 -27.54 50.12 -3.31
C ALA A 15 -28.42 49.09 -2.58
N LEU A 16 -28.88 48.08 -3.31
CA LEU A 16 -29.34 46.82 -2.73
C LEU A 16 -28.11 46.03 -2.32
N PHE A 17 -27.74 46.11 -1.05
CA PHE A 17 -26.85 45.13 -0.42
C PHE A 17 -27.59 43.79 -0.35
N THR A 18 -27.49 43.00 -1.42
CA THR A 18 -27.66 41.56 -1.29
C THR A 18 -26.43 41.03 -0.59
N THR A 19 -26.54 40.74 0.70
CA THR A 19 -25.58 39.90 1.41
C THR A 19 -25.59 38.54 0.73
N LYS A 20 -24.69 38.36 -0.25
CA LYS A 20 -24.23 37.05 -0.68
C LYS A 20 -23.61 36.44 0.57
N VAL A 21 -24.38 35.62 1.27
CA VAL A 21 -23.78 34.61 2.15
C VAL A 21 -22.92 33.81 1.21
N GLY A 22 -21.61 34.06 1.25
CA GLY A 22 -20.65 33.25 0.56
C GLY A 22 -20.79 31.86 1.16
N SER A 23 -21.44 30.95 0.44
CA SER A 23 -20.95 29.58 0.47
C SER A 23 -19.48 29.71 0.14
N ALA A 24 -18.60 29.37 1.07
CA ALA A 24 -17.22 29.10 0.73
C ALA A 24 -17.30 28.19 -0.50
N GLU A 25 -16.83 28.67 -1.65
CA GLU A 25 -16.55 27.79 -2.77
C GLU A 25 -15.61 26.74 -2.21
N LEU A 26 -16.13 25.54 -1.98
CA LEU A 26 -15.31 24.36 -1.83
C LEU A 26 -14.48 24.33 -3.11
N THR A 27 -13.21 24.74 -3.01
CA THR A 27 -12.23 24.58 -4.07
C THR A 27 -12.34 23.15 -4.56
N GLY A 28 -12.71 22.95 -5.83
CA GLY A 28 -12.98 21.63 -6.37
C GLY A 28 -11.76 20.74 -6.15
N LYS A 29 -11.92 19.66 -5.39
CA LYS A 29 -10.88 18.66 -5.17
C LYS A 29 -10.38 18.11 -6.49
N GLU A 30 -9.10 17.78 -6.54
CA GLU A 30 -8.59 16.99 -7.66
C GLU A 30 -9.30 15.64 -7.69
N TRP A 31 -9.54 15.12 -8.91
CA TRP A 31 -10.33 13.90 -9.13
C TRP A 31 -9.79 12.67 -8.38
N TRP A 32 -8.49 12.68 -8.08
CA TRP A 32 -7.78 11.59 -7.43
C TRP A 32 -7.69 11.72 -5.90
N GLU A 33 -8.10 12.82 -5.26
CA GLU A 33 -7.89 13.02 -3.82
C GLU A 33 -8.59 11.98 -2.94
N THR A 34 -9.73 11.46 -3.40
CA THR A 34 -10.56 10.50 -2.66
C THR A 34 -10.82 9.22 -3.44
N THR A 35 -10.14 9.05 -4.58
CA THR A 35 -10.44 7.97 -5.53
C THR A 35 -10.29 6.58 -4.89
N LEU A 36 -11.14 5.65 -5.31
CA LEU A 36 -10.96 4.22 -5.08
C LEU A 36 -10.19 3.59 -6.26
N VAL A 37 -8.97 3.17 -5.98
CA VAL A 37 -8.06 2.52 -6.93
C VAL A 37 -8.14 1.01 -6.81
N TYR A 38 -8.19 0.30 -7.95
CA TYR A 38 -8.13 -1.14 -8.04
C TYR A 38 -6.86 -1.59 -8.77
N GLN A 39 -5.92 -2.18 -8.04
CA GLN A 39 -4.69 -2.73 -8.60
C GLN A 39 -4.95 -4.08 -9.24
N ILE A 40 -4.69 -4.17 -10.55
CA ILE A 40 -4.82 -5.38 -11.34
C ILE A 40 -3.43 -5.99 -11.57
N TRP A 41 -3.32 -7.28 -11.26
CA TRP A 41 -2.22 -8.14 -11.73
C TRP A 41 -2.64 -8.76 -13.07
N PRO A 42 -2.18 -8.25 -14.23
CA PRO A 42 -2.76 -8.57 -15.54
C PRO A 42 -2.76 -10.08 -15.82
N ARG A 43 -1.60 -10.70 -15.60
CA ARG A 43 -1.32 -12.12 -15.80
C ARG A 43 -2.31 -13.05 -15.05
N GLY A 44 -2.90 -12.58 -13.95
CA GLY A 44 -3.83 -13.36 -13.13
C GLY A 44 -5.28 -12.90 -13.18
N PHE A 45 -5.64 -11.94 -14.03
CA PHE A 45 -6.96 -11.32 -13.97
C PHE A 45 -8.02 -12.05 -14.80
N LEU A 46 -7.82 -12.18 -16.11
CA LEU A 46 -8.68 -12.98 -17.00
C LEU A 46 -7.93 -13.30 -18.29
N ASP A 47 -7.87 -14.58 -18.65
CA ASP A 47 -7.35 -15.10 -19.91
C ASP A 47 -8.49 -15.15 -20.94
N THR A 48 -8.24 -14.67 -22.16
CA THR A 48 -9.24 -14.66 -23.24
C THR A 48 -8.86 -15.46 -24.49
N ASP A 49 -7.68 -16.09 -24.51
CA ASP A 49 -7.21 -16.88 -25.65
C ASP A 49 -6.82 -18.34 -25.29
N GLY A 50 -6.85 -18.68 -24.01
CA GLY A 50 -6.68 -20.03 -23.48
C GLY A 50 -5.22 -20.44 -23.31
N ASP A 51 -4.27 -19.51 -23.34
CA ASP A 51 -2.86 -19.81 -23.08
C ASP A 51 -2.54 -20.05 -21.58
N GLY A 52 -3.50 -19.76 -20.69
CA GLY A 52 -3.38 -19.90 -19.25
C GLY A 52 -2.86 -18.63 -18.54
N GLU A 53 -2.76 -17.51 -19.26
CA GLU A 53 -2.23 -16.21 -18.83
C GLU A 53 -3.28 -15.10 -19.07
N GLY A 54 -3.40 -14.17 -18.14
CA GLY A 54 -4.35 -13.06 -18.28
C GLY A 54 -3.85 -11.98 -19.23
N ASP A 55 -4.77 -11.36 -19.98
CA ASP A 55 -4.47 -10.41 -21.06
C ASP A 55 -5.27 -9.09 -20.96
N LEU A 56 -4.91 -8.06 -21.75
CA LEU A 56 -5.57 -6.75 -21.72
C LEU A 56 -7.05 -6.82 -22.14
N LYS A 57 -7.39 -7.73 -23.07
CA LYS A 57 -8.77 -7.92 -23.52
C LYS A 57 -9.63 -8.49 -22.39
N GLY A 58 -9.04 -9.35 -21.55
CA GLY A 58 -9.68 -9.90 -20.37
C GLY A 58 -10.01 -8.82 -19.34
N ILE A 59 -9.12 -7.87 -19.13
CA ILE A 59 -9.38 -6.68 -18.32
C ILE A 59 -10.54 -5.87 -18.92
N CYS A 60 -10.52 -5.63 -20.24
CA CYS A 60 -11.57 -4.88 -20.94
C CYS A 60 -12.96 -5.52 -20.76
N ILE A 61 -13.06 -6.86 -20.81
CA ILE A 61 -14.32 -7.61 -20.59
C ILE A 61 -14.88 -7.38 -19.18
N LYS A 62 -14.03 -7.10 -18.19
CA LYS A 62 -14.41 -6.97 -16.78
C LYS A 62 -14.53 -5.54 -16.30
N LEU A 63 -14.43 -4.54 -17.18
CA LEU A 63 -14.59 -3.13 -16.80
C LEU A 63 -15.94 -2.83 -16.15
N ASP A 64 -17.02 -3.49 -16.59
CA ASP A 64 -18.35 -3.32 -15.98
C ASP A 64 -18.37 -3.88 -14.54
N TYR A 65 -17.70 -5.00 -14.30
CA TYR A 65 -17.53 -5.53 -12.94
C TYR A 65 -16.75 -4.54 -12.05
N ILE A 66 -15.63 -4.02 -12.55
CA ILE A 66 -14.79 -3.05 -11.82
C ILE A 66 -15.61 -1.79 -11.48
N LYS A 67 -16.36 -1.26 -12.45
CA LYS A 67 -17.26 -0.12 -12.23
C LYS A 67 -18.34 -0.43 -11.19
N ASP A 68 -18.97 -1.61 -11.26
CA ASP A 68 -20.02 -2.05 -10.34
C ASP A 68 -19.54 -2.31 -8.91
N LEU A 69 -18.22 -2.46 -8.72
CA LEU A 69 -17.58 -2.45 -7.40
C LEU A 69 -17.52 -1.04 -6.79
N GLY A 70 -17.72 0.01 -7.59
CA GLY A 70 -17.58 1.41 -7.17
C GLY A 70 -16.18 1.99 -7.38
N VAL A 71 -15.28 1.24 -8.02
CA VAL A 71 -13.92 1.67 -8.40
C VAL A 71 -14.00 2.84 -9.38
N GLU A 72 -13.04 3.74 -9.28
CA GLU A 72 -12.91 4.92 -10.14
C GLU A 72 -11.59 4.91 -10.92
N THR A 73 -10.56 4.24 -10.40
CA THR A 73 -9.24 4.18 -11.02
C THR A 73 -8.71 2.76 -11.06
N ILE A 74 -8.14 2.34 -12.19
CA ILE A 74 -7.40 1.08 -12.35
C ILE A 74 -5.91 1.39 -12.25
N CYS A 75 -5.20 0.64 -11.42
CA CYS A 75 -3.73 0.63 -11.39
C CYS A 75 -3.23 -0.67 -12.01
N LEU A 76 -2.57 -0.57 -13.16
CA LEU A 76 -2.10 -1.73 -13.91
C LEU A 76 -0.65 -2.03 -13.55
N SER A 77 -0.38 -3.20 -12.95
CA SER A 77 0.99 -3.71 -12.85
C SER A 77 1.62 -3.86 -14.25
N PRO A 78 2.97 -3.94 -14.37
CA PRO A 78 3.66 -3.80 -15.65
C PRO A 78 3.14 -4.74 -16.75
N VAL A 79 2.92 -4.17 -17.94
CA VAL A 79 2.49 -4.88 -19.17
C VAL A 79 3.47 -4.73 -20.32
N TYR A 80 4.67 -4.22 -20.05
CA TYR A 80 5.70 -3.94 -21.05
C TYR A 80 6.43 -5.22 -21.50
N PRO A 81 7.02 -5.25 -22.71
CA PRO A 81 7.91 -6.32 -23.12
C PRO A 81 8.97 -6.59 -22.07
N SER A 82 9.13 -7.85 -21.72
CA SER A 82 9.91 -8.32 -20.57
C SER A 82 10.23 -9.80 -20.78
N PRO A 83 11.40 -10.28 -20.35
CA PRO A 83 11.66 -11.72 -20.26
C PRO A 83 10.78 -12.45 -19.23
N LEU A 84 10.01 -11.72 -18.42
CA LEU A 84 9.12 -12.20 -17.37
C LEU A 84 9.84 -12.94 -16.23
N ILE A 85 11.14 -12.70 -16.03
CA ILE A 85 11.90 -13.27 -14.92
C ILE A 85 11.36 -12.74 -13.60
N ASP A 86 11.07 -11.45 -13.52
CA ASP A 86 10.38 -10.83 -12.38
C ASP A 86 8.94 -10.45 -12.78
N SER A 87 8.30 -11.29 -13.60
CA SER A 87 6.89 -11.15 -13.98
C SER A 87 6.51 -9.78 -14.56
N GLY A 88 7.41 -9.15 -15.31
CA GLY A 88 7.15 -7.88 -16.01
C GLY A 88 7.91 -6.68 -15.46
N TYR A 89 8.53 -6.79 -14.28
CA TYR A 89 9.36 -5.73 -13.70
C TYR A 89 10.76 -5.64 -14.34
N ASP A 90 11.22 -6.72 -15.00
CA ASP A 90 12.39 -6.74 -15.86
C ASP A 90 12.06 -6.24 -17.29
N VAL A 91 11.94 -4.92 -17.45
CA VAL A 91 11.43 -4.28 -18.69
C VAL A 91 12.49 -4.24 -19.80
N SER A 92 12.20 -4.86 -20.95
CA SER A 92 13.07 -4.87 -22.15
C SER A 92 12.71 -3.83 -23.20
N ASN A 93 11.52 -3.21 -23.11
CA ASN A 93 11.12 -2.02 -23.85
C ASN A 93 10.03 -1.27 -23.08
N TYR A 94 10.28 -0.02 -22.68
CA TYR A 94 9.33 0.77 -21.88
C TYR A 94 8.14 1.36 -22.65
N THR A 95 8.14 1.29 -23.99
CA THR A 95 7.20 2.03 -24.86
C THR A 95 6.41 1.12 -25.79
N ASP A 96 6.23 -0.13 -25.38
CA ASP A 96 5.42 -1.12 -26.10
C ASP A 96 4.72 -2.03 -25.10
N ILE A 97 3.91 -2.98 -25.60
CA ILE A 97 3.16 -3.96 -24.79
C ILE A 97 3.72 -5.36 -25.03
N HIS A 98 3.84 -6.13 -23.96
CA HIS A 98 4.27 -7.52 -24.04
C HIS A 98 3.27 -8.33 -24.88
N PRO A 99 3.71 -9.13 -25.87
CA PRO A 99 2.81 -9.92 -26.72
C PRO A 99 1.83 -10.82 -25.97
N LEU A 100 2.24 -11.40 -24.84
CA LEU A 100 1.38 -12.14 -23.90
C LEU A 100 0.14 -11.35 -23.45
N PHE A 101 0.25 -10.03 -23.26
CA PHE A 101 -0.89 -9.21 -22.84
C PHE A 101 -1.67 -8.60 -24.02
N GLY A 102 -1.06 -8.54 -25.21
CA GLY A 102 -1.62 -7.94 -26.41
C GLY A 102 -0.63 -7.01 -27.12
N ASP A 103 -1.10 -5.84 -27.54
CA ASP A 103 -0.32 -4.83 -28.25
C ASP A 103 -0.69 -3.40 -27.79
N LEU A 104 -0.01 -2.38 -28.31
CA LEU A 104 -0.30 -0.98 -28.02
C LEU A 104 -1.75 -0.59 -28.30
N LYS A 105 -2.35 -1.13 -29.38
CA LYS A 105 -3.75 -0.85 -29.72
C LYS A 105 -4.70 -1.47 -28.69
N GLY A 106 -4.36 -2.63 -28.15
CA GLY A 106 -5.06 -3.26 -27.04
C GLY A 106 -5.07 -2.38 -25.80
N LEU A 107 -3.93 -1.76 -25.46
CA LEU A 107 -3.88 -0.78 -24.37
C LEU A 107 -4.70 0.47 -24.68
N ASP A 108 -4.54 1.07 -25.86
CA ASP A 108 -5.30 2.27 -26.26
C ASP A 108 -6.82 1.99 -26.18
N ASN A 109 -7.26 0.80 -26.59
CA ASN A 109 -8.65 0.37 -26.45
C ASN A 109 -9.06 0.21 -24.98
N LEU A 110 -8.21 -0.36 -24.12
CA LEU A 110 -8.49 -0.48 -22.69
C LEU A 110 -8.63 0.89 -22.02
N VAL A 111 -7.75 1.84 -22.34
CA VAL A 111 -7.82 3.24 -21.85
C VAL A 111 -9.15 3.86 -22.27
N GLN A 112 -9.46 3.82 -23.57
CA GLN A 112 -10.68 4.40 -24.11
C GLN A 112 -11.96 3.78 -23.51
N GLU A 113 -12.02 2.45 -23.40
CA GLU A 113 -13.17 1.76 -22.83
C GLU A 113 -13.33 1.99 -21.31
N SER A 114 -12.22 2.25 -20.62
CA SER A 114 -12.23 2.68 -19.21
C SER A 114 -12.81 4.09 -19.10
N HIS A 115 -12.33 5.04 -19.90
CA HIS A 115 -12.86 6.41 -19.92
C HIS A 115 -14.33 6.47 -20.31
N ASN A 116 -14.78 5.67 -21.28
CA ASN A 116 -16.19 5.54 -21.67
C ASN A 116 -17.09 5.14 -20.49
N ARG A 117 -16.52 4.47 -19.48
CA ARG A 117 -17.20 4.04 -18.27
C ARG A 117 -17.04 5.00 -17.10
N GLY A 118 -16.27 6.08 -17.25
CA GLY A 118 -15.89 7.01 -16.19
C GLY A 118 -14.78 6.47 -15.28
N LEU A 119 -14.07 5.43 -15.71
CA LEU A 119 -12.90 4.89 -15.03
C LEU A 119 -11.64 5.59 -15.54
N ARG A 120 -10.63 5.68 -14.69
CA ARG A 120 -9.28 6.18 -14.98
C ARG A 120 -8.29 5.02 -15.00
N ILE A 121 -7.15 5.16 -15.67
CA ILE A 121 -6.10 4.15 -15.69
C ILE A 121 -4.72 4.76 -15.43
N ILE A 122 -4.02 4.24 -14.43
CA ILE A 122 -2.63 4.57 -14.14
C ILE A 122 -1.74 3.37 -14.42
N LEU A 123 -0.52 3.63 -14.87
CA LEU A 123 0.47 2.58 -15.17
C LEU A 123 1.57 2.52 -14.12
N ASP A 124 2.06 1.31 -13.87
CA ASP A 124 3.26 1.09 -13.07
C ASP A 124 4.53 1.32 -13.90
N ILE A 125 5.46 2.12 -13.41
CA ILE A 125 6.73 2.44 -14.07
C ILE A 125 7.86 2.13 -13.09
N VAL A 126 8.93 1.49 -13.59
CA VAL A 126 10.12 1.12 -12.82
C VAL A 126 11.33 1.89 -13.36
N PRO A 127 11.65 3.07 -12.80
CA PRO A 127 12.79 3.87 -13.28
C PRO A 127 14.16 3.33 -12.85
N ASN A 128 14.20 2.44 -11.86
CA ASN A 128 15.44 1.96 -11.24
C ASN A 128 16.34 1.16 -12.19
N HIS A 129 15.75 0.25 -12.95
CA HIS A 129 16.46 -0.75 -13.74
C HIS A 129 15.65 -1.10 -14.98
N SER A 130 16.34 -1.65 -15.99
CA SER A 130 15.72 -2.32 -17.14
C SER A 130 16.10 -3.80 -17.14
N SER A 131 15.57 -4.58 -18.08
CA SER A 131 16.10 -5.91 -18.40
C SER A 131 17.51 -5.80 -19.00
N ASP A 132 18.34 -6.81 -18.74
CA ASP A 132 19.59 -7.07 -19.47
C ASP A 132 19.37 -7.32 -20.98
N GLN A 133 18.16 -7.68 -21.40
CA GLN A 133 17.79 -7.78 -22.81
C GLN A 133 17.37 -6.43 -23.43
N HIS A 134 17.28 -5.36 -22.63
CA HIS A 134 16.97 -4.03 -23.14
C HIS A 134 18.06 -3.54 -24.11
N GLN A 135 17.65 -2.86 -25.19
CA GLN A 135 18.59 -2.35 -26.19
C GLN A 135 19.67 -1.45 -25.57
N TRP A 136 19.28 -0.61 -24.60
CA TRP A 136 20.21 0.22 -23.83
C TRP A 136 21.33 -0.60 -23.19
N PHE A 137 21.02 -1.72 -22.50
CA PHE A 137 22.04 -2.56 -21.86
C PHE A 137 22.95 -3.21 -22.90
N GLN A 138 22.37 -3.76 -23.96
CA GLN A 138 23.13 -4.41 -25.04
C GLN A 138 24.11 -3.45 -25.76
N LEU A 139 23.74 -2.17 -25.90
CA LEU A 139 24.60 -1.13 -26.44
C LEU A 139 25.63 -0.64 -25.41
N SER A 140 25.23 -0.52 -24.14
CA SER A 140 26.12 -0.18 -23.03
C SER A 140 27.23 -1.22 -22.87
N VAL A 141 26.91 -2.52 -22.85
CA VAL A 141 27.88 -3.63 -22.83
C VAL A 141 28.98 -3.48 -23.89
N LYS A 142 28.64 -2.94 -25.06
CA LYS A 142 29.54 -2.77 -26.22
C LYS A 142 30.23 -1.41 -26.27
N ASN A 143 30.09 -0.55 -25.26
CA ASN A 143 30.58 0.83 -25.24
C ASN A 143 30.11 1.65 -26.46
N VAL A 144 28.86 1.48 -26.88
CA VAL A 144 28.28 2.27 -27.97
C VAL A 144 27.72 3.58 -27.42
N GLU A 145 28.25 4.72 -27.87
CA GLU A 145 27.72 6.04 -27.53
C GLU A 145 26.29 6.25 -28.09
N PRO A 146 25.38 6.92 -27.35
CA PRO A 146 25.57 7.54 -26.04
C PRO A 146 25.31 6.59 -24.84
N TYR A 147 25.17 5.28 -25.07
CA TYR A 147 24.71 4.28 -24.08
C TYR A 147 25.80 3.75 -23.15
N THR A 148 27.06 4.12 -23.37
CA THR A 148 28.23 3.63 -22.62
C THR A 148 28.03 3.67 -21.10
N ASP A 149 27.44 4.75 -20.59
CA ASP A 149 27.24 5.02 -19.15
C ASP A 149 25.75 5.05 -18.75
N TYR A 150 24.88 4.35 -19.48
CA TYR A 150 23.46 4.21 -19.13
C TYR A 150 23.23 3.32 -17.90
N TYR A 151 24.19 2.46 -17.56
CA TYR A 151 24.16 1.56 -16.42
C TYR A 151 25.38 1.78 -15.55
N ILE A 152 25.31 1.29 -14.31
CA ILE A 152 26.39 1.41 -13.35
C ILE A 152 27.41 0.30 -13.60
N TRP A 153 28.54 0.69 -14.22
CA TRP A 153 29.70 -0.17 -14.46
C TRP A 153 30.84 0.20 -13.53
N ALA A 154 31.47 -0.80 -12.92
CA ALA A 154 32.62 -0.59 -12.06
C ALA A 154 33.69 -1.66 -12.23
N ASN A 155 34.94 -1.27 -11.99
CA ASN A 155 36.04 -2.20 -11.89
C ASN A 155 36.06 -2.79 -10.48
N GLY A 156 36.27 -4.09 -10.39
CA GLY A 156 36.55 -4.77 -9.14
C GLY A 156 38.05 -4.97 -8.93
N SER A 157 38.40 -5.88 -8.04
CA SER A 157 39.77 -6.36 -7.88
C SER A 157 39.89 -7.83 -8.27
N THR A 158 41.08 -8.40 -8.12
CA THR A 158 41.34 -9.83 -8.37
C THR A 158 42.10 -10.34 -7.16
N ASP A 159 41.70 -11.49 -6.62
CA ASP A 159 42.43 -12.14 -5.53
C ASP A 159 43.73 -12.80 -6.05
N ASP A 160 44.54 -13.30 -5.12
CA ASP A 160 45.81 -13.97 -5.43
C ASP A 160 45.62 -15.25 -6.28
N ASP A 161 44.42 -15.84 -6.28
CA ASP A 161 44.04 -17.03 -7.04
C ASP A 161 43.50 -16.69 -8.45
N GLY A 162 43.40 -15.41 -8.80
CA GLY A 162 42.89 -14.94 -10.09
C GLY A 162 41.37 -14.82 -10.17
N ASN A 163 40.64 -14.99 -9.06
CA ASN A 163 39.21 -14.79 -9.02
C ASN A 163 38.87 -13.31 -8.96
N LYS A 164 37.85 -12.92 -9.71
CA LYS A 164 37.36 -11.54 -9.73
C LYS A 164 36.58 -11.27 -8.45
N ILE A 165 36.91 -10.17 -7.78
CA ILE A 165 36.25 -9.67 -6.58
C ILE A 165 35.38 -8.48 -6.99
N PRO A 166 34.10 -8.41 -6.56
CA PRO A 166 33.24 -7.27 -6.85
C PRO A 166 33.78 -5.97 -6.26
N PRO A 167 33.35 -4.79 -6.77
CA PRO A 167 33.81 -3.48 -6.29
C PRO A 167 33.47 -3.21 -4.82
N THR A 168 32.34 -3.73 -4.35
CA THR A 168 31.85 -3.55 -2.96
C THR A 168 31.19 -4.82 -2.44
N ASN A 169 30.91 -4.84 -1.13
CA ASN A 169 30.15 -5.88 -0.43
C ASN A 169 28.61 -5.73 -0.57
N TRP A 170 28.12 -4.89 -1.50
CA TRP A 170 26.70 -4.63 -1.66
C TRP A 170 25.93 -5.90 -2.02
N LEU A 171 24.72 -6.03 -1.45
CA LEU A 171 23.89 -7.22 -1.58
C LEU A 171 22.64 -6.96 -2.41
N SER A 172 22.30 -7.95 -3.24
CA SER A 172 21.04 -8.00 -3.99
C SER A 172 19.88 -8.41 -3.08
N ILE A 173 18.69 -7.84 -3.31
CA ILE A 173 17.45 -8.20 -2.62
C ILE A 173 17.03 -9.64 -2.95
N TYR A 174 17.23 -10.09 -4.18
CA TYR A 174 16.88 -11.45 -4.59
C TYR A 174 17.98 -12.44 -4.23
N SER A 175 19.16 -11.92 -3.86
CA SER A 175 20.36 -12.67 -3.47
C SER A 175 20.69 -13.70 -4.55
N ASP A 176 21.32 -13.38 -5.67
CA ASP A 176 21.71 -14.40 -6.68
C ASP A 176 22.81 -15.38 -6.18
N GLU A 177 23.42 -16.20 -7.05
CA GLU A 177 24.36 -17.31 -6.71
C GLU A 177 25.44 -17.02 -5.64
N LYS A 178 25.78 -15.75 -5.38
CA LYS A 178 26.69 -15.32 -4.31
C LYS A 178 26.13 -14.24 -3.37
N GLY A 179 24.89 -13.80 -3.58
CA GLY A 179 24.23 -12.74 -2.84
C GLY A 179 24.70 -11.32 -3.18
N SER A 180 25.65 -11.19 -4.12
CA SER A 180 26.23 -9.91 -4.49
C SER A 180 25.24 -9.10 -5.32
N ALA A 181 25.31 -7.77 -5.24
CA ALA A 181 24.62 -6.87 -6.17
C ALA A 181 25.46 -6.58 -7.43
N TRP A 182 26.55 -7.31 -7.65
CA TRP A 182 27.47 -7.12 -8.77
C TRP A 182 27.64 -8.39 -9.56
N THR A 183 27.44 -8.29 -10.88
CA THR A 183 27.69 -9.38 -11.82
C THR A 183 28.77 -9.00 -12.83
N TRP A 184 29.75 -9.88 -13.02
CA TRP A 184 30.82 -9.68 -13.99
C TRP A 184 30.32 -9.92 -15.41
N HIS A 185 30.63 -9.02 -16.34
CA HIS A 185 30.25 -9.16 -17.74
C HIS A 185 31.48 -9.34 -18.64
N ASP A 186 31.57 -10.49 -19.32
CA ASP A 186 32.76 -10.87 -20.09
C ASP A 186 33.03 -9.99 -21.33
N VAL A 187 32.02 -9.44 -22.00
CA VAL A 187 32.28 -8.52 -23.13
C VAL A 187 32.79 -7.16 -22.63
N ARG A 188 32.13 -6.59 -21.62
CA ARG A 188 32.47 -5.28 -21.05
C ARG A 188 33.76 -5.33 -20.23
N GLN A 189 34.14 -6.50 -19.71
CA GLN A 189 35.25 -6.70 -18.77
C GLN A 189 35.13 -5.81 -17.52
N GLN A 190 33.90 -5.64 -17.04
CA GLN A 190 33.57 -4.88 -15.83
C GLN A 190 32.41 -5.56 -15.09
N TRP A 191 32.21 -5.17 -13.83
CA TRP A 191 31.02 -5.53 -13.08
C TRP A 191 29.90 -4.54 -13.39
N TYR A 192 28.67 -5.02 -13.59
CA TYR A 192 27.49 -4.16 -13.53
C TYR A 192 26.75 -4.36 -12.22
N TYR A 193 26.16 -3.28 -11.71
CA TYR A 193 25.33 -3.30 -10.52
C TYR A 193 23.88 -3.71 -10.85
N HIS A 194 23.27 -4.47 -9.96
CA HIS A 194 21.86 -4.83 -9.99
C HIS A 194 21.34 -4.97 -8.56
N LYS A 195 20.36 -4.15 -8.16
CA LYS A 195 19.81 -4.25 -6.81
C LYS A 195 18.91 -5.48 -6.62
N PHE A 196 18.24 -5.89 -7.69
CA PHE A 196 17.30 -7.00 -7.71
C PHE A 196 17.94 -8.22 -8.40
N HIS A 197 17.30 -8.78 -9.42
CA HIS A 197 17.84 -9.93 -10.17
C HIS A 197 19.03 -9.53 -11.06
N THR A 198 19.91 -10.48 -11.39
CA THR A 198 21.02 -10.25 -12.33
C THR A 198 20.58 -9.79 -13.72
N SER A 199 19.36 -10.17 -14.11
CA SER A 199 18.72 -9.73 -15.36
C SER A 199 18.07 -8.35 -15.26
N GLN A 200 18.19 -7.66 -14.11
CA GLN A 200 17.69 -6.31 -13.84
C GLN A 200 18.87 -5.36 -13.55
N PRO A 201 19.76 -5.09 -14.52
CA PRO A 201 20.84 -4.11 -14.34
C PRO A 201 20.29 -2.72 -14.04
N ASP A 202 20.83 -2.10 -13.01
CA ASP A 202 20.38 -0.78 -12.53
C ASP A 202 20.88 0.33 -13.46
N LEU A 203 19.96 1.24 -13.76
CA LEU A 203 20.21 2.41 -14.58
C LEU A 203 21.05 3.42 -13.79
N ASN A 204 21.99 4.08 -14.46
CA ASN A 204 22.74 5.16 -13.84
C ASN A 204 21.90 6.44 -13.80
N LEU A 205 21.13 6.63 -12.73
CA LEU A 205 20.22 7.78 -12.57
C LEU A 205 20.94 9.12 -12.29
N ARG A 206 22.28 9.11 -12.19
CA ARG A 206 23.10 10.34 -12.21
C ARG A 206 23.40 10.81 -13.64
N ASN A 207 23.10 9.99 -14.65
CA ASN A 207 23.24 10.35 -16.05
C ASN A 207 21.98 11.08 -16.55
N GLU A 208 22.10 12.39 -16.81
CA GLU A 208 20.99 13.22 -17.30
C GLU A 208 20.36 12.71 -18.62
N ARG A 209 21.09 11.95 -19.44
CA ARG A 209 20.51 11.32 -20.63
C ARG A 209 19.52 10.22 -20.25
N VAL A 210 19.82 9.44 -19.22
CA VAL A 210 18.93 8.38 -18.71
C VAL A 210 17.67 9.01 -18.11
N ILE A 211 17.81 10.05 -17.30
CA ILE A 211 16.66 10.79 -16.74
C ILE A 211 15.77 11.32 -17.86
N LYS A 212 16.37 11.87 -18.93
CA LYS A 212 15.62 12.32 -20.10
C LYS A 212 14.88 11.18 -20.81
N GLU A 213 15.50 10.01 -20.98
CA GLU A 213 14.81 8.86 -21.58
C GLU A 213 13.62 8.40 -20.72
N LEU A 214 13.76 8.39 -19.40
CA LEU A 214 12.66 8.06 -18.48
C LEU A 214 11.53 9.10 -18.55
N MET A 215 11.85 10.39 -18.69
CA MET A 215 10.86 11.44 -18.96
C MET A 215 10.14 11.21 -20.30
N ASN A 216 10.86 10.84 -21.36
CA ASN A 216 10.26 10.49 -22.65
C ASN A 216 9.31 9.29 -22.54
N VAL A 217 9.61 8.30 -21.68
CA VAL A 217 8.72 7.17 -21.38
C VAL A 217 7.43 7.64 -20.73
N LEU A 218 7.51 8.53 -19.73
CA LEU A 218 6.33 9.10 -19.09
C LEU A 218 5.47 9.88 -20.10
N GLU A 219 6.08 10.72 -20.93
CA GLU A 219 5.39 11.46 -21.99
C GLU A 219 4.74 10.53 -23.03
N PHE A 220 5.42 9.45 -23.44
CA PHE A 220 4.87 8.48 -24.37
C PHE A 220 3.52 7.90 -23.91
N TRP A 221 3.40 7.61 -22.62
CA TRP A 221 2.17 7.08 -22.02
C TRP A 221 1.13 8.18 -21.75
N MET A 222 1.55 9.38 -21.33
CA MET A 222 0.62 10.52 -21.19
C MET A 222 0.00 10.93 -22.53
N MET A 223 0.76 10.84 -23.63
CA MET A 223 0.27 11.05 -25.00
C MET A 223 -0.77 10.00 -25.45
N ARG A 224 -0.88 8.88 -24.73
CA ARG A 224 -1.91 7.83 -24.90
C ARG A 224 -3.03 7.93 -23.88
N ASP A 225 -3.18 9.09 -23.27
CA ASP A 225 -4.25 9.44 -22.33
C ASP A 225 -4.27 8.58 -21.05
N VAL A 226 -3.11 8.05 -20.64
CA VAL A 226 -2.93 7.45 -19.31
C VAL A 226 -3.11 8.55 -18.25
N ASP A 227 -3.83 8.23 -17.17
CA ASP A 227 -4.26 9.18 -16.13
C ASP A 227 -3.25 9.36 -14.99
N GLY A 228 -2.11 8.68 -15.04
CA GLY A 228 -1.07 8.81 -14.02
C GLY A 228 -0.16 7.59 -13.88
N PHE A 229 0.66 7.60 -12.84
CA PHE A 229 1.74 6.63 -12.66
C PHE A 229 1.94 6.20 -11.20
N ARG A 230 2.13 4.89 -11.03
CA ARG A 230 2.81 4.31 -9.86
C ARG A 230 4.31 4.29 -10.17
N ILE A 231 5.13 4.97 -9.38
CA ILE A 231 6.58 5.03 -9.53
C ILE A 231 7.22 4.03 -8.56
N ASN A 232 7.83 2.98 -9.11
CA ASN A 232 8.26 1.79 -8.36
C ASN A 232 9.70 1.88 -7.84
N ALA A 233 10.00 1.12 -6.77
CA ALA A 233 11.35 0.91 -6.26
C ALA A 233 12.14 2.20 -5.90
N VAL A 234 11.44 3.26 -5.46
CA VAL A 234 12.04 4.58 -5.21
C VAL A 234 13.26 4.56 -4.29
N PRO A 235 13.28 3.81 -3.17
CA PRO A 235 14.44 3.81 -2.27
C PRO A 235 15.74 3.34 -2.90
N TYR A 236 15.69 2.69 -4.06
CA TYR A 236 16.84 2.09 -4.71
C TYR A 236 17.39 2.93 -5.87
N PHE A 237 16.81 4.11 -6.16
CA PHE A 237 17.20 4.93 -7.31
C PHE A 237 18.68 5.35 -7.35
N PHE A 238 19.32 5.48 -6.19
CA PHE A 238 20.69 5.96 -6.13
C PHE A 238 21.51 5.18 -5.12
N GLU A 239 22.78 4.99 -5.49
CA GLU A 239 23.84 4.45 -4.66
C GLU A 239 24.94 5.49 -4.42
N ASP A 240 25.84 5.15 -3.50
CA ASP A 240 27.02 5.92 -3.17
C ASP A 240 28.04 5.95 -4.33
N GLU A 241 28.32 7.15 -4.85
CA GLU A 241 29.31 7.36 -5.92
C GLU A 241 30.72 6.94 -5.51
N GLY A 242 31.01 6.97 -4.20
CA GLY A 242 32.29 6.54 -3.64
C GLY A 242 32.50 5.02 -3.66
N LEU A 243 31.47 4.23 -4.02
CA LEU A 243 31.48 2.76 -3.97
C LEU A 243 32.02 2.26 -2.62
N ARG A 244 31.54 2.83 -1.52
CA ARG A 244 31.93 2.38 -0.17
C ARG A 244 31.18 1.11 0.22
N ASP A 245 31.89 0.21 0.88
CA ASP A 245 31.28 -0.98 1.49
C ASP A 245 30.23 -0.61 2.54
N GLU A 246 29.13 -1.35 2.54
CA GLU A 246 28.10 -1.29 3.57
C GLU A 246 28.67 -1.77 4.93
N PRO A 247 28.28 -1.14 6.06
CA PRO A 247 28.68 -1.59 7.38
C PRO A 247 28.18 -3.02 7.67
N LEU A 248 29.01 -3.91 8.24
CA LEU A 248 28.60 -5.30 8.51
C LEU A 248 27.40 -5.46 9.48
N ALA A 249 27.13 -4.45 10.32
CA ALA A 249 26.06 -4.46 11.33
C ALA A 249 24.79 -3.71 10.87
N GLY A 250 24.71 -3.33 9.59
CA GLY A 250 23.57 -2.68 8.96
C GLY A 250 23.54 -2.95 7.46
N SER A 251 22.52 -2.48 6.77
CA SER A 251 22.48 -2.55 5.30
C SER A 251 21.74 -1.35 4.76
N GLY A 252 22.18 -0.81 3.63
CA GLY A 252 21.50 0.27 2.92
C GLY A 252 21.95 1.68 3.30
N SER A 253 23.08 1.86 4.00
CA SER A 253 23.63 3.20 4.26
C SER A 253 24.11 3.89 2.98
N TYR A 254 24.45 3.10 1.97
CA TYR A 254 25.02 3.56 0.70
C TYR A 254 24.17 3.15 -0.52
N THR A 255 23.11 2.35 -0.33
CA THR A 255 22.33 1.76 -1.43
C THR A 255 20.82 1.80 -1.20
N PHE A 256 20.34 2.58 -0.24
CA PHE A 256 18.92 2.64 0.11
C PHE A 256 18.51 3.99 0.67
N GLY A 257 17.39 4.53 0.19
CA GLY A 257 16.73 5.71 0.75
C GLY A 257 17.58 6.99 0.68
N LEU A 258 18.51 7.08 -0.28
CA LEU A 258 19.37 8.25 -0.42
C LEU A 258 18.54 9.49 -0.79
N PRO A 259 18.88 10.69 -0.30
CA PRO A 259 18.11 11.92 -0.54
C PRO A 259 17.88 12.26 -2.03
N GLU A 260 18.80 11.87 -2.91
CA GLU A 260 18.67 12.03 -4.35
C GLU A 260 17.45 11.33 -4.93
N SER A 261 17.00 10.23 -4.31
CA SER A 261 15.79 9.51 -4.72
C SER A 261 14.55 10.41 -4.60
N THR A 262 14.44 11.13 -3.49
CA THR A 262 13.38 12.13 -3.26
C THR A 262 13.52 13.30 -4.25
N ALA A 263 14.75 13.75 -4.50
CA ALA A 263 14.98 14.84 -5.46
C ALA A 263 14.55 14.45 -6.89
N LEU A 264 14.78 13.20 -7.30
CA LEU A 264 14.32 12.72 -8.60
C LEU A 264 12.79 12.62 -8.68
N LEU A 265 12.10 12.24 -7.59
CA LEU A 265 10.63 12.31 -7.55
C LEU A 265 10.11 13.72 -7.81
N TYR A 266 10.74 14.76 -7.24
CA TYR A 266 10.35 16.14 -7.51
C TYR A 266 10.54 16.50 -8.98
N ARG A 267 11.65 16.07 -9.60
CA ARG A 267 11.88 16.30 -11.03
C ARG A 267 10.83 15.61 -11.90
N PHE A 268 10.43 14.39 -11.57
CA PHE A 268 9.33 13.71 -12.28
C PHE A 268 8.00 14.44 -12.06
N ARG A 269 7.72 14.91 -10.85
CA ARG A 269 6.52 15.68 -10.55
C ARG A 269 6.44 16.96 -11.38
N GLU A 270 7.49 17.77 -11.35
CA GLU A 270 7.58 19.02 -12.11
C GLU A 270 7.41 18.79 -13.61
N TYR A 271 8.10 17.77 -14.16
CA TYR A 271 7.98 17.45 -15.58
C TYR A 271 6.54 17.08 -15.99
N ILE A 272 5.86 16.27 -15.18
CA ILE A 272 4.48 15.86 -15.44
C ILE A 272 3.52 17.05 -15.31
N ASP A 273 3.68 17.89 -14.28
CA ASP A 273 2.84 19.07 -14.08
C ASP A 273 3.03 20.10 -15.21
N ASP A 274 4.26 20.34 -15.64
CA ASP A 274 4.59 21.19 -16.78
C ASP A 274 3.98 20.66 -18.07
N TRP A 275 4.06 19.34 -18.30
CA TRP A 275 3.45 18.69 -19.45
C TRP A 275 1.92 18.83 -19.43
N VAL A 276 1.28 18.60 -18.28
CA VAL A 276 -0.18 18.75 -18.09
C VAL A 276 -0.61 20.19 -18.37
N SER A 277 0.10 21.17 -17.81
CA SER A 277 -0.16 22.60 -17.99
C SER A 277 0.01 23.02 -19.45
N THR A 278 1.11 22.61 -20.09
CA THR A 278 1.42 22.94 -21.49
C THR A 278 0.40 22.37 -22.46
N ASN A 279 -0.07 21.14 -22.22
CA ASN A 279 -1.05 20.47 -23.08
C ASN A 279 -2.50 20.77 -22.70
N ASN A 280 -2.74 21.51 -21.61
CA ASN A 280 -4.07 21.86 -21.09
C ASN A 280 -4.99 20.63 -20.92
N VAL A 281 -4.46 19.60 -20.25
CA VAL A 281 -5.18 18.36 -19.94
C VAL A 281 -5.44 18.21 -18.44
N THR A 282 -6.17 17.17 -18.03
CA THR A 282 -6.44 16.90 -16.62
C THR A 282 -5.16 16.47 -15.87
N SER A 283 -5.09 16.83 -14.58
CA SER A 283 -4.03 16.41 -13.66
C SER A 283 -3.86 14.89 -13.61
N LYS A 284 -2.64 14.45 -13.30
CA LYS A 284 -2.28 13.03 -13.26
C LYS A 284 -2.16 12.54 -11.82
N LEU A 285 -2.67 11.35 -11.52
CA LEU A 285 -2.47 10.71 -10.23
C LEU A 285 -1.06 10.11 -10.16
N LEU A 286 -0.23 10.59 -9.24
CA LEU A 286 1.12 10.09 -9.03
C LEU A 286 1.24 9.48 -7.64
N ILE A 287 1.86 8.30 -7.55
CA ILE A 287 2.13 7.66 -6.27
C ILE A 287 3.47 6.92 -6.29
N ALA A 288 4.28 7.13 -5.26
CA ALA A 288 5.58 6.50 -5.11
C ALA A 288 5.46 5.20 -4.32
N GLU A 289 6.13 4.14 -4.75
CA GLU A 289 6.24 2.90 -4.00
C GLU A 289 7.56 2.84 -3.25
N SER A 290 7.46 2.66 -1.92
CA SER A 290 8.59 2.70 -1.01
C SER A 290 8.27 2.04 0.33
N TYR A 291 9.11 1.08 0.73
CA TYR A 291 9.13 0.48 2.07
C TYR A 291 10.27 1.09 2.90
N ASP A 292 10.19 2.39 3.16
CA ASP A 292 11.26 3.18 3.79
C ASP A 292 10.86 3.67 5.19
N SER A 293 11.80 4.32 5.87
CA SER A 293 11.60 5.05 7.11
C SER A 293 10.55 6.15 6.95
N ASP A 294 9.82 6.44 8.03
CA ASP A 294 8.82 7.52 8.02
C ASP A 294 9.43 8.87 7.63
N ALA A 295 10.69 9.13 7.94
CA ALA A 295 11.35 10.38 7.57
C ALA A 295 11.45 10.55 6.04
N ASN A 296 11.87 9.50 5.34
CA ASN A 296 11.93 9.49 3.88
C ASN A 296 10.53 9.54 3.26
N LEU A 297 9.59 8.75 3.78
CA LEU A 297 8.21 8.76 3.28
C LEU A 297 7.54 10.15 3.41
N ILE A 298 7.77 10.86 4.51
CA ILE A 298 7.25 12.23 4.67
C ILE A 298 7.95 13.20 3.72
N ALA A 299 9.25 13.04 3.46
CA ALA A 299 9.96 13.87 2.51
C ALA A 299 9.37 13.76 1.09
N TYR A 300 8.81 12.61 0.69
CA TYR A 300 8.25 12.44 -0.66
C TYR A 300 7.02 13.31 -0.94
N TYR A 301 6.33 13.81 0.11
CA TYR A 301 5.20 14.73 -0.05
C TYR A 301 5.61 16.13 -0.52
N GLY A 302 6.89 16.49 -0.45
CA GLY A 302 7.39 17.82 -0.79
C GLY A 302 8.05 18.53 0.38
N ASN A 303 8.72 19.64 0.08
CA ASN A 303 9.51 20.41 1.05
C ASN A 303 9.15 21.91 1.12
N GLY A 304 7.98 22.29 0.58
CA GLY A 304 7.50 23.67 0.52
C GLY A 304 8.08 24.49 -0.63
N THR A 305 9.17 24.04 -1.25
CA THR A 305 9.72 24.60 -2.51
C THR A 305 9.31 23.76 -3.70
N HIS A 306 9.30 22.43 -3.54
CA HIS A 306 8.92 21.48 -4.59
C HIS A 306 7.68 20.70 -4.13
N GLU A 307 6.74 20.52 -5.05
CA GLU A 307 5.62 19.58 -4.89
C GLU A 307 6.13 18.14 -4.98
N GLY A 308 5.58 17.28 -4.14
CA GLY A 308 6.00 15.89 -4.04
C GLY A 308 5.17 14.89 -4.86
N ILE A 309 5.62 13.64 -4.82
CA ILE A 309 4.85 12.46 -5.21
C ILE A 309 4.60 11.66 -3.92
N PRO A 310 3.39 11.72 -3.33
CA PRO A 310 3.09 11.01 -2.09
C PRO A 310 3.39 9.51 -2.19
N PRO A 311 3.91 8.87 -1.13
CA PRO A 311 4.15 7.44 -1.12
C PRO A 311 2.88 6.64 -0.84
N PHE A 312 2.88 5.39 -1.28
CA PHE A 312 1.99 4.37 -0.72
C PHE A 312 2.17 4.25 0.80
N ASN A 313 1.05 4.15 1.49
CA ASN A 313 1.00 3.87 2.91
C ASN A 313 0.82 2.37 3.15
N PHE A 314 1.94 1.67 3.31
CA PHE A 314 1.95 0.23 3.59
C PHE A 314 1.84 -0.14 5.07
N LYS A 315 1.41 0.77 5.96
CA LYS A 315 1.32 0.49 7.40
C LYS A 315 0.34 -0.65 7.72
N PHE A 316 -0.75 -0.80 6.98
CA PHE A 316 -1.65 -1.96 7.09
C PHE A 316 -1.01 -3.30 6.70
N ILE A 317 -0.02 -3.28 5.81
CA ILE A 317 0.72 -4.48 5.41
C ILE A 317 1.78 -4.81 6.46
N THR A 318 2.53 -3.80 6.90
CA THR A 318 3.75 -3.94 7.69
C THR A 318 3.54 -4.00 9.20
N HIS A 319 2.46 -3.42 9.73
CA HIS A 319 2.24 -3.30 11.18
C HIS A 319 0.97 -4.00 11.69
N ILE A 320 0.03 -4.34 10.78
CA ILE A 320 -1.25 -4.94 11.17
C ILE A 320 -1.27 -6.43 10.83
N HIS A 321 -1.44 -7.25 11.86
CA HIS A 321 -1.39 -8.71 11.80
C HIS A 321 -2.63 -9.33 12.46
N ASN A 322 -2.78 -10.66 12.35
CA ASN A 322 -3.87 -11.39 12.99
C ASN A 322 -3.83 -11.32 14.54
N SER A 323 -2.72 -10.94 15.14
CA SER A 323 -2.62 -10.71 16.59
C SER A 323 -2.96 -9.28 17.01
N SER A 324 -3.02 -8.33 16.08
CA SER A 324 -3.21 -6.91 16.40
C SER A 324 -4.57 -6.67 17.04
N ASP A 325 -4.59 -5.89 18.13
CA ASP A 325 -5.80 -5.45 18.81
C ASP A 325 -6.21 -4.02 18.37
N ALA A 326 -7.19 -3.41 19.06
CA ALA A 326 -7.66 -2.07 18.71
C ALA A 326 -6.61 -0.98 19.00
N ASP A 327 -5.72 -1.20 19.95
CA ASP A 327 -4.66 -0.26 20.31
C ASP A 327 -3.52 -0.29 19.30
N ASP A 328 -3.13 -1.48 18.85
CA ASP A 328 -2.13 -1.65 17.79
C ASP A 328 -2.57 -0.92 16.51
N ILE A 329 -3.82 -1.13 16.10
CA ILE A 329 -4.38 -0.49 14.89
C ILE A 329 -4.48 1.03 15.11
N LYS A 330 -5.09 1.48 16.21
CA LYS A 330 -5.24 2.92 16.48
C LYS A 330 -3.89 3.63 16.54
N SER A 331 -2.91 3.08 17.28
CA SER A 331 -1.59 3.69 17.44
C SER A 331 -0.84 3.78 16.12
N THR A 332 -0.96 2.76 15.27
CA THR A 332 -0.38 2.76 13.91
C THR A 332 -0.98 3.89 13.06
N LEU A 333 -2.30 4.02 13.06
CA LEU A 333 -3.01 5.02 12.27
C LEU A 333 -2.76 6.45 12.79
N ASP A 334 -2.87 6.67 14.10
CA ASP A 334 -2.58 7.96 14.73
C ASP A 334 -1.14 8.41 14.45
N SER A 335 -0.17 7.49 14.58
CA SER A 335 1.24 7.82 14.37
C SER A 335 1.53 8.26 12.94
N TRP A 336 0.93 7.59 11.95
CA TRP A 336 1.07 7.98 10.56
C TRP A 336 0.40 9.33 10.28
N LEU A 337 -0.87 9.48 10.68
CA LEU A 337 -1.66 10.68 10.41
C LEU A 337 -1.06 11.92 11.08
N ALA A 338 -0.51 11.79 12.28
CA ALA A 338 0.15 12.89 12.99
C ALA A 338 1.47 13.36 12.34
N ARG A 339 2.07 12.55 11.45
CA ARG A 339 3.32 12.89 10.73
C ARG A 339 3.07 13.56 9.39
N LEU A 340 1.86 13.45 8.85
CA LEU A 340 1.55 14.02 7.53
C LEU A 340 1.78 15.53 7.52
N PRO A 341 2.27 16.09 6.40
CA PRO A 341 2.28 17.54 6.22
C PRO A 341 0.86 18.11 6.37
N ARG A 342 0.76 19.39 6.77
CA ARG A 342 -0.53 20.05 6.92
C ARG A 342 -1.32 19.97 5.61
N ASN A 343 -2.59 19.58 5.70
CA ASN A 343 -3.51 19.44 4.58
C ASN A 343 -3.11 18.39 3.53
N ALA A 344 -2.13 17.53 3.80
CA ALA A 344 -1.80 16.43 2.91
C ALA A 344 -2.85 15.31 3.01
N ASN A 345 -3.35 14.85 1.87
CA ASN A 345 -4.12 13.62 1.78
C ASN A 345 -3.20 12.41 1.84
N THR A 346 -3.66 11.28 2.38
CA THR A 346 -2.92 10.02 2.38
C THR A 346 -3.68 8.92 1.66
N ASN A 347 -3.20 7.69 1.71
CA ASN A 347 -3.83 6.52 1.12
C ASN A 347 -3.82 5.32 2.08
N TRP A 348 -4.57 4.27 1.72
CA TRP A 348 -4.68 3.05 2.52
C TRP A 348 -4.56 1.80 1.63
N VAL A 349 -3.58 0.95 1.91
CA VAL A 349 -3.28 -0.26 1.13
C VAL A 349 -3.33 -1.49 2.02
N LEU A 350 -4.19 -2.47 1.70
CA LEU A 350 -4.32 -3.71 2.49
C LEU A 350 -3.48 -4.87 1.93
N SER A 351 -3.32 -4.95 0.62
CA SER A 351 -2.49 -5.95 -0.06
C SER A 351 -1.93 -5.38 -1.36
N ASN A 352 -0.98 -6.11 -1.92
CA ASN A 352 -0.44 -5.94 -3.26
C ASN A 352 0.11 -7.32 -3.71
N HIS A 353 0.76 -7.36 -4.87
CA HIS A 353 1.34 -8.56 -5.46
C HIS A 353 2.69 -8.99 -4.84
N ASP A 354 3.26 -8.22 -3.91
CA ASP A 354 4.52 -8.54 -3.22
C ASP A 354 4.31 -9.08 -1.81
N ASN A 355 3.09 -9.01 -1.29
CA ASN A 355 2.77 -9.38 0.08
C ASN A 355 1.65 -10.40 0.14
N SER A 356 1.66 -11.20 1.21
CA SER A 356 0.55 -12.10 1.55
C SER A 356 -0.79 -11.35 1.54
N ARG A 357 -1.80 -11.92 0.87
CA ARG A 357 -3.16 -11.36 0.78
C ARG A 357 -3.72 -11.07 2.18
N ALA A 358 -4.43 -9.96 2.33
CA ALA A 358 -4.95 -9.50 3.63
C ALA A 358 -5.74 -10.61 4.36
N ALA A 359 -6.68 -11.27 3.68
CA ALA A 359 -7.48 -12.35 4.28
C ALA A 359 -6.65 -13.54 4.80
N SER A 360 -5.47 -13.80 4.23
CA SER A 360 -4.51 -14.78 4.74
C SER A 360 -3.64 -14.23 5.87
N ARG A 361 -3.18 -12.98 5.75
CA ARG A 361 -2.30 -12.32 6.74
C ARG A 361 -3.00 -12.01 8.06
N ILE A 362 -4.25 -11.56 8.00
CA ILE A 362 -5.03 -11.10 9.16
C ILE A 362 -6.21 -12.01 9.51
N GLY A 363 -6.49 -13.02 8.68
CA GLY A 363 -7.58 -13.96 8.87
C GLY A 363 -8.89 -13.53 8.20
N LEU A 364 -9.55 -14.52 7.60
CA LEU A 364 -10.75 -14.34 6.78
C LEU A 364 -11.90 -13.61 7.50
N ASN A 365 -12.12 -13.90 8.78
CA ASN A 365 -13.20 -13.30 9.55
C ASN A 365 -12.95 -11.83 9.92
N ARG A 366 -11.71 -11.33 9.76
CA ARG A 366 -11.32 -9.96 10.15
C ARG A 366 -11.28 -9.00 8.96
N VAL A 367 -11.32 -9.51 7.73
CA VAL A 367 -11.05 -8.71 6.52
C VAL A 367 -12.09 -7.62 6.27
N ASP A 368 -13.38 -7.90 6.53
CA ASP A 368 -14.44 -6.89 6.35
C ASP A 368 -14.26 -5.69 7.29
N GLY A 369 -13.77 -5.92 8.51
CA GLY A 369 -13.44 -4.85 9.44
C GLY A 369 -12.31 -3.96 8.91
N LEU A 370 -11.28 -4.55 8.27
CA LEU A 370 -10.22 -3.76 7.65
C LEU A 370 -10.66 -3.05 6.37
N HIS A 371 -11.55 -3.64 5.56
CA HIS A 371 -12.17 -2.92 4.44
C HIS A 371 -12.97 -1.72 4.92
N MET A 372 -13.66 -1.83 6.06
CA MET A 372 -14.35 -0.67 6.66
C MET A 372 -13.34 0.44 7.02
N LEU A 373 -12.14 0.11 7.48
CA LEU A 373 -11.10 1.13 7.72
C LEU A 373 -10.54 1.68 6.40
N SER A 374 -10.03 0.83 5.51
CA SER A 374 -9.35 1.29 4.30
C SER A 374 -10.26 2.09 3.37
N LEU A 375 -11.55 1.74 3.27
CA LEU A 375 -12.51 2.44 2.42
C LEU A 375 -13.16 3.64 3.10
N LEU A 376 -13.23 3.69 4.43
CA LEU A 376 -13.92 4.77 5.16
C LEU A 376 -12.99 5.65 6.00
N LEU A 377 -11.69 5.62 5.75
CA LEU A 377 -10.74 6.63 6.22
C LEU A 377 -10.57 7.75 5.17
N PRO A 378 -10.14 8.97 5.58
CA PRO A 378 -9.88 10.08 4.66
C PRO A 378 -8.76 9.78 3.66
N GLY A 379 -8.74 10.50 2.53
CA GLY A 379 -7.74 10.31 1.46
C GLY A 379 -8.14 9.21 0.49
N GLN A 380 -7.19 8.58 -0.20
CA GLN A 380 -7.40 7.56 -1.24
C GLN A 380 -7.52 6.14 -0.65
N ALA A 381 -8.18 5.23 -1.37
CA ALA A 381 -8.23 3.82 -1.01
C ALA A 381 -7.71 2.96 -2.15
N TYR A 382 -6.86 1.97 -1.84
CA TYR A 382 -6.32 1.03 -2.80
C TYR A 382 -6.77 -0.38 -2.47
N THR A 383 -7.29 -1.08 -3.47
CA THR A 383 -7.72 -2.47 -3.40
C THR A 383 -6.93 -3.29 -4.40
N TYR A 384 -6.34 -4.39 -3.96
CA TYR A 384 -5.68 -5.36 -4.84
C TYR A 384 -6.67 -6.42 -5.31
N TYR A 385 -6.60 -6.85 -6.57
CA TYR A 385 -7.61 -7.75 -7.13
C TYR A 385 -7.83 -9.01 -6.27
N GLY A 386 -9.09 -9.35 -6.04
CA GLY A 386 -9.49 -10.47 -5.22
C GLY A 386 -9.68 -10.15 -3.73
N GLU A 387 -9.25 -8.98 -3.25
CA GLU A 387 -9.55 -8.53 -1.88
C GLU A 387 -11.05 -8.40 -1.65
N GLU A 388 -11.81 -7.91 -2.63
CA GLU A 388 -13.25 -7.69 -2.53
C GLU A 388 -14.04 -9.00 -2.31
N ILE A 389 -13.49 -10.14 -2.76
CA ILE A 389 -14.03 -11.48 -2.50
C ILE A 389 -13.26 -12.23 -1.40
N ALA A 390 -12.32 -11.54 -0.73
CA ALA A 390 -11.42 -12.07 0.29
C ALA A 390 -10.65 -13.32 -0.16
N MET A 391 -10.02 -13.26 -1.35
CA MET A 391 -9.10 -14.30 -1.83
C MET A 391 -7.99 -14.56 -0.80
N LEU A 392 -7.64 -15.84 -0.68
CA LEU A 392 -6.56 -16.32 0.17
C LEU A 392 -5.32 -16.60 -0.67
N ASN A 393 -4.16 -16.56 -0.04
CA ASN A 393 -2.94 -17.12 -0.61
C ASN A 393 -3.15 -18.57 -1.00
N THR A 394 -2.66 -18.94 -2.18
CA THR A 394 -2.67 -20.33 -2.65
C THR A 394 -1.36 -21.01 -2.29
N LYS A 395 -1.43 -22.26 -1.83
CA LYS A 395 -0.23 -23.08 -1.67
C LYS A 395 0.34 -23.43 -3.05
N ILE A 396 1.55 -22.96 -3.33
CA ILE A 396 2.26 -23.22 -4.60
C ILE A 396 3.29 -24.32 -4.35
N PRO A 397 3.24 -25.46 -5.08
CA PRO A 397 4.31 -26.44 -4.98
C PRO A 397 5.59 -25.90 -5.64
N TRP A 398 6.76 -26.31 -5.14
CA TRP A 398 8.08 -25.91 -5.67
C TRP A 398 8.19 -26.02 -7.19
N SER A 399 7.68 -27.11 -7.77
CA SER A 399 7.67 -27.37 -9.21
C SER A 399 6.85 -26.37 -10.04
N ARG A 400 6.09 -25.49 -9.39
CA ARG A 400 5.27 -24.44 -9.99
C ARG A 400 5.64 -23.04 -9.50
N THR A 401 6.65 -22.90 -8.64
CA THR A 401 7.17 -21.61 -8.20
C THR A 401 7.92 -20.97 -9.36
N ILE A 402 7.57 -19.71 -9.66
CA ILE A 402 8.17 -18.92 -10.73
C ILE A 402 8.79 -17.63 -10.21
N ASP A 403 8.47 -17.20 -8.98
CA ASP A 403 9.07 -16.02 -8.38
C ASP A 403 10.58 -16.20 -8.19
N PRO A 404 11.43 -15.31 -8.75
CA PRO A 404 12.88 -15.41 -8.62
C PRO A 404 13.34 -15.40 -7.16
N MET A 405 12.65 -14.69 -6.25
CA MET A 405 12.98 -14.69 -4.82
C MET A 405 12.80 -16.08 -4.19
N GLY A 406 11.73 -16.78 -4.56
CA GLY A 406 11.48 -18.15 -4.10
C GLY A 406 12.43 -19.14 -4.77
N CYS A 407 12.61 -19.02 -6.08
CA CYS A 407 13.47 -19.90 -6.89
C CYS A 407 14.92 -19.89 -6.39
N PHE A 408 15.44 -18.71 -6.05
CA PHE A 408 16.80 -18.61 -5.55
C PHE A 408 17.01 -19.38 -4.24
N LYS A 409 16.05 -19.29 -3.30
CA LYS A 409 16.15 -19.92 -1.97
C LYS A 409 16.03 -21.45 -2.02
N GLY A 410 15.51 -21.98 -3.12
CA GLY A 410 15.40 -23.41 -3.37
C GLY A 410 14.23 -24.08 -2.66
N GLU A 411 14.02 -25.36 -2.98
CA GLU A 411 12.87 -26.18 -2.58
C GLU A 411 12.56 -26.18 -1.07
N LYS A 412 13.57 -26.00 -0.22
CA LYS A 412 13.39 -26.06 1.24
C LYS A 412 12.87 -24.76 1.85
N GLU A 413 13.13 -23.62 1.23
CA GLU A 413 12.89 -22.31 1.84
C GLU A 413 12.00 -21.40 0.99
N PHE A 414 11.73 -21.74 -0.29
CA PHE A 414 10.97 -20.90 -1.21
C PHE A 414 9.64 -20.39 -0.66
N GLU A 415 8.90 -21.17 0.14
CA GLU A 415 7.60 -20.79 0.69
C GLU A 415 7.68 -19.54 1.59
N HIS A 416 8.86 -19.25 2.17
CA HIS A 416 9.08 -18.08 3.02
C HIS A 416 9.37 -16.79 2.25
N PHE A 417 9.74 -16.91 0.97
CA PHE A 417 10.22 -15.79 0.15
C PHE A 417 9.36 -15.55 -1.09
N SER A 418 8.70 -16.58 -1.60
CA SER A 418 7.89 -16.49 -2.82
C SER A 418 6.64 -15.63 -2.62
N ARG A 419 6.44 -14.73 -3.57
CA ARG A 419 5.28 -13.84 -3.74
C ARG A 419 4.17 -14.48 -4.57
N ASP A 420 4.44 -15.62 -5.22
CA ASP A 420 3.48 -16.37 -6.06
C ASP A 420 2.12 -16.64 -5.38
N PRO A 421 2.04 -16.96 -4.06
CA PRO A 421 0.76 -17.19 -3.40
C PRO A 421 -0.23 -16.02 -3.52
N ALA A 422 0.26 -14.79 -3.60
CA ALA A 422 -0.55 -13.57 -3.75
C ALA A 422 -0.86 -13.24 -5.22
N ARG A 423 -0.21 -13.91 -6.17
CA ARG A 423 -0.31 -13.67 -7.63
C ARG A 423 -1.17 -14.71 -8.34
N THR A 424 -1.85 -15.61 -7.63
CA THR A 424 -2.68 -16.67 -8.26
C THR A 424 -3.96 -16.15 -8.91
N PRO A 425 -4.48 -16.83 -9.96
CA PRO A 425 -5.55 -16.31 -10.79
C PRO A 425 -6.85 -15.94 -10.03
N MET A 426 -7.54 -14.93 -10.55
CA MET A 426 -8.81 -14.41 -10.03
C MET A 426 -9.91 -15.48 -10.06
N GLN A 427 -10.77 -15.48 -9.04
CA GLN A 427 -11.80 -16.51 -8.86
C GLN A 427 -13.17 -15.98 -9.32
N TRP A 428 -13.47 -16.08 -10.62
CA TRP A 428 -14.71 -15.54 -11.20
C TRP A 428 -15.94 -16.41 -10.96
N THR A 429 -15.81 -17.72 -11.16
CA THR A 429 -16.90 -18.71 -11.11
C THR A 429 -16.42 -20.02 -10.46
N SER A 430 -17.32 -21.00 -10.35
CA SER A 430 -16.97 -22.37 -9.94
C SER A 430 -16.60 -23.31 -11.11
N ALA A 431 -16.45 -22.79 -12.34
CA ALA A 431 -16.03 -23.57 -13.50
C ALA A 431 -14.53 -23.95 -13.46
N GLY A 432 -14.06 -24.70 -14.46
CA GLY A 432 -12.62 -24.99 -14.62
C GLY A 432 -11.77 -23.71 -14.51
N SER A 433 -10.60 -23.83 -13.87
CA SER A 433 -9.72 -22.69 -13.55
C SER A 433 -10.44 -21.47 -12.95
N ALA A 434 -11.50 -21.68 -12.17
CA ALA A 434 -12.37 -20.64 -11.62
C ALA A 434 -12.98 -19.66 -12.63
N GLY A 435 -13.10 -20.05 -13.90
CA GLY A 435 -13.51 -19.16 -14.99
C GLY A 435 -12.52 -18.03 -15.28
N PHE A 436 -11.26 -18.15 -14.84
CA PHE A 436 -10.16 -17.28 -15.27
C PHE A 436 -9.70 -17.64 -16.68
N SER A 437 -9.66 -18.93 -17.03
CA SER A 437 -9.21 -19.45 -18.32
C SER A 437 -10.01 -20.70 -18.68
N ASP A 438 -10.10 -21.01 -19.98
CA ASP A 438 -10.58 -22.31 -20.48
C ASP A 438 -9.48 -23.40 -20.40
N ASN A 439 -8.25 -23.03 -20.06
CA ASN A 439 -7.11 -23.93 -19.87
C ASN A 439 -7.01 -24.38 -18.40
N ASP A 440 -6.96 -25.68 -18.18
CA ASP A 440 -6.77 -26.28 -16.85
C ASP A 440 -5.35 -26.06 -16.28
N ASN A 441 -4.39 -25.72 -17.14
CA ASN A 441 -3.00 -25.46 -16.78
C ASN A 441 -2.66 -23.97 -16.91
N THR A 442 -3.16 -23.17 -15.97
CA THR A 442 -2.81 -21.75 -15.82
C THR A 442 -1.37 -21.56 -15.37
N TYR A 443 -0.80 -20.36 -15.52
CA TYR A 443 0.60 -20.08 -15.13
C TYR A 443 0.89 -20.36 -13.65
N LEU A 444 -0.02 -19.95 -12.77
CA LEU A 444 -0.05 -20.32 -11.36
C LEU A 444 -1.36 -21.06 -11.03
N PRO A 445 -1.33 -22.04 -10.11
CA PRO A 445 -2.52 -22.79 -9.74
C PRO A 445 -3.59 -21.89 -9.10
N VAL A 446 -4.85 -22.18 -9.40
CA VAL A 446 -6.00 -21.54 -8.77
C VAL A 446 -6.18 -22.07 -7.34
N HIS A 447 -6.59 -21.20 -6.40
CA HIS A 447 -6.87 -21.62 -5.03
C HIS A 447 -8.02 -22.66 -4.99
N PRO A 448 -7.88 -23.81 -4.30
CA PRO A 448 -8.88 -24.90 -4.34
C PRO A 448 -10.27 -24.53 -3.79
N ASN A 449 -10.39 -23.45 -3.02
CA ASN A 449 -11.69 -22.97 -2.50
C ASN A 449 -12.53 -22.19 -3.54
N TYR A 450 -12.04 -22.00 -4.77
CA TYR A 450 -12.72 -21.22 -5.80
C TYR A 450 -14.14 -21.73 -6.07
N ILE A 451 -14.42 -23.02 -5.83
CA ILE A 451 -15.75 -23.63 -5.97
C ILE A 451 -16.80 -22.89 -5.13
N HIS A 452 -16.42 -22.37 -3.96
CA HIS A 452 -17.33 -21.71 -3.02
C HIS A 452 -17.00 -20.23 -2.80
N ARG A 453 -15.75 -19.83 -3.02
CA ARG A 453 -15.29 -18.45 -2.93
C ARG A 453 -14.97 -17.95 -4.34
N ASN A 454 -15.97 -17.39 -4.99
CA ASN A 454 -15.79 -16.76 -6.29
C ASN A 454 -16.79 -15.61 -6.44
N VAL A 455 -16.55 -14.74 -7.43
CA VAL A 455 -17.40 -13.57 -7.71
C VAL A 455 -18.86 -13.99 -7.90
N GLN A 456 -19.13 -14.96 -8.77
CA GLN A 456 -20.49 -15.40 -9.08
C GLN A 456 -21.26 -15.87 -7.83
N ALA A 457 -20.63 -16.71 -6.99
CA ALA A 457 -21.22 -17.23 -5.77
C ALA A 457 -21.48 -16.13 -4.74
N GLN A 458 -20.54 -15.18 -4.57
CA GLN A 458 -20.69 -14.09 -3.61
C GLN A 458 -21.69 -13.01 -4.05
N LEU A 459 -21.88 -12.81 -5.37
CA LEU A 459 -22.94 -11.95 -5.90
C LEU A 459 -24.34 -12.52 -5.63
N ALA A 460 -24.49 -13.85 -5.70
CA ALA A 460 -25.76 -14.53 -5.46
C ALA A 460 -26.15 -14.60 -3.96
N GLN A 461 -25.19 -14.39 -3.05
CA GLN A 461 -25.43 -14.39 -1.61
C GLN A 461 -25.89 -13.01 -1.13
N GLU A 462 -26.86 -12.98 -0.21
CA GLU A 462 -27.31 -11.73 0.44
C GLU A 462 -26.21 -11.14 1.35
N ARG A 463 -25.44 -12.01 2.00
CA ARG A 463 -24.29 -11.66 2.85
C ARG A 463 -23.05 -12.38 2.36
N SER A 464 -22.08 -11.62 1.89
CA SER A 464 -20.76 -12.09 1.45
C SER A 464 -19.75 -10.94 1.58
N ASN A 465 -18.44 -11.24 1.51
CA ASN A 465 -17.40 -10.22 1.54
C ASN A 465 -17.62 -9.21 0.39
N LEU A 466 -17.99 -9.70 -0.79
CA LEU A 466 -18.27 -8.87 -1.97
C LEU A 466 -19.44 -7.90 -1.74
N GLN A 467 -20.55 -8.35 -1.17
CA GLN A 467 -21.68 -7.47 -0.88
C GLN A 467 -21.34 -6.43 0.18
N THR A 468 -20.55 -6.80 1.19
CA THR A 468 -20.03 -5.85 2.18
C THR A 468 -19.13 -4.82 1.51
N TYR A 469 -18.18 -5.25 0.68
CA TYR A 469 -17.26 -4.36 -0.04
C TYR A 469 -18.02 -3.36 -0.93
N ARG A 470 -18.97 -3.81 -1.76
CA ARG A 470 -19.76 -2.93 -2.63
C ARG A 470 -20.53 -1.87 -1.86
N LYS A 471 -21.11 -2.23 -0.71
CA LYS A 471 -21.80 -1.27 0.17
C LYS A 471 -20.84 -0.23 0.74
N LEU A 472 -19.61 -0.62 1.11
CA LEU A 472 -18.59 0.30 1.62
C LEU A 472 -18.09 1.24 0.52
N ALA A 473 -17.81 0.72 -0.67
CA ALA A 473 -17.39 1.54 -1.81
C ALA A 473 -18.47 2.55 -2.23
N ALA A 474 -19.75 2.16 -2.22
CA ALA A 474 -20.85 3.09 -2.44
C ALA A 474 -20.93 4.16 -1.34
N LEU A 475 -20.79 3.75 -0.07
CA LEU A 475 -20.86 4.66 1.08
C LEU A 475 -19.72 5.69 1.09
N ARG A 476 -18.53 5.31 0.61
CA ARG A 476 -17.34 6.17 0.52
C ARG A 476 -17.56 7.46 -0.29
N ARG A 477 -18.55 7.49 -1.18
CA ARG A 477 -18.89 8.66 -2.00
C ARG A 477 -19.71 9.73 -1.25
N GLU A 478 -20.18 9.44 -0.04
CA GLU A 478 -20.90 10.42 0.76
C GLU A 478 -19.95 11.52 1.27
N PRO A 479 -20.43 12.78 1.41
CA PRO A 479 -19.62 13.92 1.87
C PRO A 479 -18.85 13.68 3.18
N VAL A 480 -19.40 12.87 4.08
CA VAL A 480 -18.76 12.51 5.35
C VAL A 480 -17.45 11.74 5.15
N PHE A 481 -17.33 10.96 4.08
CA PHE A 481 -16.13 10.17 3.81
C PHE A 481 -15.15 10.89 2.88
N THR A 482 -15.65 11.73 1.97
CA THR A 482 -14.82 12.56 1.09
C THR A 482 -14.21 13.75 1.82
N ASP A 483 -14.99 14.46 2.64
CA ASP A 483 -14.63 15.75 3.23
C ASP A 483 -14.61 15.76 4.76
N GLY A 484 -15.20 14.73 5.39
CA GLY A 484 -15.35 14.69 6.83
C GLY A 484 -14.10 14.32 7.59
N ASP A 485 -14.06 14.78 8.83
CA ASP A 485 -13.02 14.48 9.80
C ASP A 485 -13.25 13.08 10.41
N TYR A 486 -12.33 12.66 11.29
CA TYR A 486 -12.35 11.35 11.92
C TYR A 486 -11.96 11.40 13.40
N GLU A 487 -12.44 10.42 14.17
CA GLU A 487 -12.03 10.21 15.56
C GLU A 487 -11.94 8.71 15.86
N PHE A 488 -10.82 8.27 16.42
CA PHE A 488 -10.64 6.89 16.85
C PHE A 488 -10.81 6.71 18.36
N ALA A 489 -11.51 5.64 18.74
CA ALA A 489 -11.65 5.23 20.13
C ALA A 489 -11.47 3.72 20.31
N ARG A 490 -11.16 3.32 21.55
CA ARG A 490 -10.97 1.93 21.97
C ARG A 490 -12.01 1.60 23.03
N LEU A 491 -12.57 0.39 22.98
CA LEU A 491 -13.51 -0.12 23.97
C LEU A 491 -13.11 -1.52 24.43
N ASN A 492 -13.67 -1.93 25.57
CA ASN A 492 -13.59 -3.29 26.10
C ASN A 492 -12.15 -3.81 26.23
N ASN A 493 -11.26 -3.01 26.83
CA ASN A 493 -9.83 -3.33 26.99
C ASN A 493 -9.18 -3.70 25.64
N ASN A 494 -9.21 -2.76 24.69
CA ASN A 494 -8.63 -2.85 23.34
C ASN A 494 -9.19 -3.96 22.43
N ARG A 495 -10.30 -4.62 22.80
CA ARG A 495 -10.91 -5.65 21.93
C ARG A 495 -11.79 -5.06 20.83
N VAL A 496 -12.22 -3.81 20.98
CA VAL A 496 -13.09 -3.14 20.02
C VAL A 496 -12.47 -1.81 19.60
N LEU A 497 -12.33 -1.63 18.29
CA LEU A 497 -11.97 -0.37 17.66
C LEU A 497 -13.24 0.35 17.21
N ALA A 498 -13.32 1.64 17.49
CA ALA A 498 -14.34 2.52 16.93
C ALA A 498 -13.68 3.63 16.10
N LEU A 499 -14.25 3.92 14.93
CA LEU A 499 -13.91 5.05 14.07
C LEU A 499 -15.18 5.85 13.82
N LYS A 500 -15.20 7.10 14.26
CA LYS A 500 -16.24 8.08 13.93
C LYS A 500 -15.79 8.88 12.71
N ARG A 501 -16.70 9.08 11.75
CA ARG A 501 -16.56 10.01 10.62
C ARG A 501 -17.67 11.05 10.70
N PHE A 502 -17.33 12.32 10.54
CA PHE A 502 -18.29 13.42 10.70
C PHE A 502 -17.92 14.64 9.87
N VAL A 503 -18.93 15.36 9.40
CA VAL A 503 -18.80 16.69 8.79
C VAL A 503 -20.05 17.48 9.12
N GLU A 504 -19.93 18.81 9.24
CA GLU A 504 -21.03 19.68 9.63
C GLU A 504 -22.25 19.51 8.71
N ASN A 505 -23.46 19.55 9.27
CA ASN A 505 -24.73 19.39 8.54
C ASN A 505 -24.96 18.04 7.85
N HIS A 506 -24.13 17.03 8.12
CA HIS A 506 -24.33 15.65 7.67
C HIS A 506 -24.49 14.68 8.85
N PRO A 507 -25.08 13.48 8.63
CA PRO A 507 -25.12 12.42 9.62
C PRO A 507 -23.72 11.98 10.05
N VAL A 508 -23.59 11.52 11.29
CA VAL A 508 -22.35 10.91 11.79
C VAL A 508 -22.34 9.42 11.48
N TYR A 509 -21.19 8.89 11.09
CA TYR A 509 -21.01 7.45 10.89
C TYR A 509 -20.03 6.89 11.92
N ILE A 510 -20.37 5.74 12.52
CA ILE A 510 -19.52 5.03 13.49
C ILE A 510 -19.23 3.63 12.95
N VAL A 511 -17.97 3.38 12.60
CA VAL A 511 -17.45 2.04 12.34
C VAL A 511 -17.09 1.41 13.68
N VAL A 512 -17.59 0.19 13.93
CA VAL A 512 -17.31 -0.57 15.16
C VAL A 512 -16.79 -1.94 14.77
N ILE A 513 -15.58 -2.28 15.18
CA ILE A 513 -14.89 -3.53 14.81
C ILE A 513 -14.54 -4.28 16.09
N ASN A 514 -15.15 -5.45 16.29
CA ASN A 514 -14.75 -6.36 17.35
C ASN A 514 -13.56 -7.20 16.87
N LEU A 515 -12.35 -6.90 17.36
CA LEU A 515 -11.12 -7.62 17.04
C LEU A 515 -10.90 -8.83 17.97
N GLY A 516 -11.74 -8.98 19.00
CA GLY A 516 -11.70 -10.10 19.93
C GLY A 516 -12.20 -11.41 19.32
N ILE A 517 -11.78 -12.51 19.95
CA ILE A 517 -12.19 -13.88 19.62
C ILE A 517 -13.52 -14.31 20.28
N ARG A 518 -14.23 -13.37 20.91
CA ARG A 518 -15.52 -13.59 21.60
C ARG A 518 -16.49 -12.48 21.22
N GLN A 519 -17.76 -12.69 21.50
CA GLN A 519 -18.75 -11.62 21.39
C GLN A 519 -18.48 -10.53 22.43
N GLU A 520 -18.67 -9.27 22.03
CA GLU A 520 -18.50 -8.11 22.90
C GLU A 520 -19.81 -7.33 23.00
N ARG A 521 -20.09 -6.81 24.20
CA ARG A 521 -21.17 -5.84 24.42
C ARG A 521 -20.59 -4.45 24.23
N ILE A 522 -21.20 -3.65 23.35
CA ILE A 522 -20.74 -2.33 22.98
C ILE A 522 -21.60 -1.28 23.66
N ASN A 523 -20.93 -0.30 24.28
CA ASN A 523 -21.54 0.92 24.81
C ASN A 523 -20.78 2.12 24.24
N LEU A 524 -21.38 2.82 23.29
CA LEU A 524 -20.78 3.99 22.65
C LEU A 524 -20.95 5.27 23.47
N THR A 525 -21.80 5.28 24.50
CA THR A 525 -22.05 6.49 25.33
C THR A 525 -20.79 6.97 26.03
N SER A 526 -19.86 6.06 26.37
CA SER A 526 -18.61 6.42 27.05
C SER A 526 -17.62 7.16 26.17
N ILE A 527 -17.75 7.07 24.84
CA ILE A 527 -16.85 7.70 23.88
C ILE A 527 -17.54 8.78 23.05
N TYR A 528 -18.85 8.64 22.82
CA TYR A 528 -19.66 9.59 22.04
C TYR A 528 -20.98 9.91 22.77
N PRO A 529 -20.93 10.71 23.86
CA PRO A 529 -22.09 10.98 24.71
C PRO A 529 -23.20 11.78 24.02
N ASN A 530 -22.88 12.50 22.94
CA ASN A 530 -23.82 13.37 22.22
C ASN A 530 -24.56 12.66 21.07
N LEU A 531 -24.22 11.41 20.74
CA LEU A 531 -24.98 10.65 19.72
C LEU A 531 -26.40 10.37 20.22
N LYS A 532 -27.41 10.44 19.36
CA LYS A 532 -28.77 10.01 19.76
C LYS A 532 -28.81 8.56 20.22
N ALA A 533 -29.84 8.22 21.02
CA ALA A 533 -29.97 6.91 21.68
C ALA A 533 -30.00 5.70 20.73
N THR A 534 -30.42 5.88 19.47
CA THR A 534 -30.51 4.80 18.48
C THR A 534 -29.72 5.14 17.22
N LEU A 535 -29.03 4.14 16.68
CA LEU A 535 -28.22 4.24 15.46
C LEU A 535 -28.74 3.25 14.42
N GLY A 536 -28.83 3.69 13.16
CA GLY A 536 -29.19 2.81 12.04
C GLY A 536 -27.98 2.02 11.57
N THR A 537 -28.16 0.74 11.29
CA THR A 537 -27.12 -0.13 10.71
C THR A 537 -27.07 0.06 9.20
N VAL A 538 -25.92 0.46 8.66
CA VAL A 538 -25.73 0.75 7.22
C VAL A 538 -25.00 -0.38 6.52
N VAL A 539 -23.87 -0.81 7.10
CA VAL A 539 -23.09 -1.94 6.57
C VAL A 539 -22.82 -2.93 7.68
N VAL A 540 -22.95 -4.21 7.33
CA VAL A 540 -22.73 -5.34 8.22
C VAL A 540 -21.68 -6.24 7.58
N SER A 541 -20.65 -6.59 8.35
CA SER A 541 -19.67 -7.60 7.92
C SER A 541 -20.32 -8.95 7.65
N SER A 542 -19.76 -9.70 6.71
CA SER A 542 -20.27 -10.99 6.22
C SER A 542 -20.40 -12.04 7.31
N ASN A 543 -19.59 -11.98 8.37
CA ASN A 543 -19.59 -12.90 9.51
C ASN A 543 -20.45 -12.44 10.70
N ALA A 544 -21.06 -11.25 10.66
CA ALA A 544 -21.85 -10.76 11.79
C ALA A 544 -23.20 -11.48 11.91
N LEU A 545 -23.53 -11.91 13.12
CA LEU A 545 -24.78 -12.64 13.41
C LEU A 545 -25.72 -11.80 14.28
N ARG A 546 -27.04 -11.97 14.05
CA ARG A 546 -28.11 -11.40 14.89
C ARG A 546 -28.06 -9.86 15.01
N VAL A 547 -27.52 -9.19 13.99
CA VAL A 547 -27.49 -7.73 13.89
C VAL A 547 -28.87 -7.22 13.49
N LYS A 548 -29.35 -6.17 14.16
CA LYS A 548 -30.62 -5.49 13.88
C LYS A 548 -30.40 -4.28 12.97
N ASP A 549 -31.44 -3.86 12.25
CA ASP A 549 -31.41 -2.64 11.42
C ASP A 549 -31.21 -1.36 12.23
N VAL A 550 -31.60 -1.39 13.51
CA VAL A 550 -31.39 -0.31 14.48
C VAL A 550 -30.80 -0.91 15.76
N VAL A 551 -29.75 -0.27 16.28
CA VAL A 551 -29.09 -0.65 17.53
C VAL A 551 -29.17 0.47 18.56
N SER A 552 -29.15 0.11 19.85
CA SER A 552 -29.08 1.07 20.95
C SER A 552 -27.64 1.55 21.11
N ARG A 553 -27.41 2.87 21.21
CA ARG A 553 -26.07 3.48 21.39
C ARG A 553 -25.35 2.92 22.63
N ASP A 554 -26.09 2.68 23.71
CA ASP A 554 -25.56 2.27 25.00
C ASP A 554 -25.39 0.75 25.14
N ASN A 555 -26.02 -0.04 24.26
CA ASN A 555 -26.13 -1.46 24.48
C ASN A 555 -26.49 -2.27 23.22
N PHE A 556 -25.49 -2.78 22.52
CA PHE A 556 -25.66 -3.83 21.51
C PHE A 556 -24.54 -4.87 21.58
N VAL A 557 -24.73 -6.02 20.93
CA VAL A 557 -23.76 -7.12 20.94
C VAL A 557 -23.21 -7.33 19.54
N LEU A 558 -21.90 -7.51 19.45
CA LEU A 558 -21.19 -7.79 18.20
C LEU A 558 -20.42 -9.11 18.34
N THR A 559 -20.63 -10.05 17.42
CA THR A 559 -19.94 -11.35 17.44
C THR A 559 -18.43 -11.20 17.23
N ALA A 560 -17.66 -12.25 17.55
CA ALA A 560 -16.22 -12.26 17.36
C ALA A 560 -15.84 -11.90 15.92
N ASN A 561 -14.85 -11.02 15.76
CA ASN A 561 -14.35 -10.53 14.46
C ASN A 561 -15.38 -9.82 13.58
N ALA A 562 -16.62 -9.61 14.05
CA ALA A 562 -17.62 -8.88 13.30
C ALA A 562 -17.39 -7.38 13.39
N ALA A 563 -17.79 -6.68 12.34
CA ALA A 563 -17.77 -5.23 12.22
C ALA A 563 -19.11 -4.68 11.70
N LEU A 564 -19.42 -3.44 12.07
CA LEU A 564 -20.60 -2.68 11.65
C LEU A 564 -20.20 -1.27 11.23
N VAL A 565 -20.94 -0.70 10.27
CA VAL A 565 -21.00 0.73 10.03
C VAL A 565 -22.38 1.21 10.44
N LEU A 566 -22.43 2.12 11.41
CA LEU A 566 -23.64 2.69 11.98
C LEU A 566 -23.80 4.14 11.52
N ARG A 567 -25.02 4.61 11.34
CA ARG A 567 -25.38 6.00 11.04
C ARG A 567 -26.19 6.59 12.18
N GLY A 568 -25.83 7.78 12.61
CA GLY A 568 -26.47 8.50 13.70
C GLY A 568 -26.55 10.00 13.45
N GLU A 569 -27.17 10.68 14.41
CA GLU A 569 -27.19 12.14 14.53
C GLU A 569 -26.71 12.51 15.92
N GLU A 570 -26.09 13.68 16.05
CA GLU A 570 -25.73 14.24 17.36
C GLU A 570 -26.84 15.17 17.86
N GLU A 571 -27.03 15.21 19.17
CA GLU A 571 -27.85 16.22 19.83
C GLU A 571 -27.16 17.58 19.68
N LYS A 572 -27.85 18.56 19.06
CA LYS A 572 -27.33 19.92 19.00
C LYS A 572 -27.24 20.46 20.42
N GLU A 573 -26.06 20.86 20.87
CA GLU A 573 -25.95 21.68 22.07
C GLU A 573 -26.85 22.90 21.89
N ALA A 574 -27.78 23.10 22.82
CA ALA A 574 -28.60 24.30 22.84
C ALA A 574 -27.65 25.47 23.06
N SER A 575 -27.39 26.26 22.02
CA SER A 575 -26.70 27.53 22.16
C SER A 575 -27.54 28.40 23.10
N GLU A 576 -27.13 28.54 24.36
CA GLU A 576 -27.71 29.55 25.24
C GLU A 576 -27.50 30.91 24.56
N PRO A 577 -28.57 31.73 24.41
CA PRO A 577 -28.40 33.06 23.86
C PRO A 577 -27.49 33.84 24.81
N ALA A 578 -26.37 34.33 24.29
CA ALA A 578 -25.43 35.17 25.02
C ALA A 578 -26.20 36.32 25.69
N THR A 579 -26.42 36.21 27.00
CA THR A 579 -26.94 37.30 27.81
C THR A 579 -25.88 38.39 27.83
N SER A 580 -26.16 39.47 27.09
CA SER A 580 -25.49 40.75 27.18
C SER A 580 -25.53 41.24 28.62
N SER A 581 -24.44 41.03 29.37
CA SER A 581 -24.16 41.75 30.61
C SER A 581 -23.07 42.77 30.33
N THR A 582 -23.48 44.01 30.08
CA THR A 582 -22.61 45.19 30.04
C THR A 582 -21.93 45.36 31.42
N PRO A 583 -20.59 45.46 31.52
CA PRO A 583 -19.95 45.72 32.80
C PRO A 583 -20.00 47.21 33.11
N THR A 584 -20.73 47.58 34.17
CA THR A 584 -20.63 48.90 34.81
C THR A 584 -19.36 48.93 35.65
N VAL A 585 -18.44 49.82 35.29
CA VAL A 585 -17.24 50.12 36.07
C VAL A 585 -17.63 50.91 37.32
N THR A 586 -17.33 50.36 38.50
CA THR A 586 -17.22 51.13 39.74
C THR A 586 -15.92 50.76 40.45
N SER A 587 -15.06 51.78 40.56
CA SER A 587 -13.82 51.81 41.32
C SER A 587 -14.10 51.75 42.83
N GLY A 588 -13.41 50.86 43.54
CA GLY A 588 -13.40 50.79 45.00
C GLY A 588 -12.11 50.18 45.51
N VAL A 589 -11.30 51.01 46.16
CA VAL A 589 -10.04 50.71 46.85
C VAL A 589 -10.30 49.89 48.11
N GLY A 590 -9.42 48.94 48.47
CA GLY A 590 -9.48 48.29 49.79
C GLY A 590 -8.61 47.06 50.01
N ASP A 591 -7.31 47.31 50.14
CA ASP A 591 -6.36 46.77 51.13
C ASP A 591 -6.10 45.25 51.39
N SER A 592 -4.80 45.02 51.59
CA SER A 592 -3.98 43.93 52.13
C SER A 592 -4.62 42.64 52.71
N THR A 593 -4.00 41.50 52.40
CA THR A 593 -3.05 40.83 53.32
C THR A 593 -2.33 39.63 52.70
N THR A 594 -1.05 39.57 53.04
CA THR A 594 0.02 38.59 52.79
C THR A 594 -0.23 37.20 53.39
N SER A 595 0.29 36.14 52.75
CA SER A 595 1.13 35.14 53.42
C SER A 595 1.91 34.30 52.42
N GLU A 596 3.24 34.43 52.48
CA GLU A 596 4.22 33.53 51.89
C GLU A 596 4.23 32.16 52.61
N ARG A 597 4.53 31.07 51.89
CA ARG A 597 5.55 30.10 52.33
C ARG A 597 6.01 29.13 51.24
N THR A 598 7.19 29.45 50.71
CA THR A 598 8.42 28.64 50.70
C THR A 598 8.40 27.19 50.22
N VAL A 599 9.16 26.99 49.14
CA VAL A 599 9.77 25.76 48.61
C VAL A 599 11.00 25.40 49.44
N THR A 600 11.19 24.12 49.77
CA THR A 600 12.53 23.52 49.97
C THR A 600 12.52 22.03 49.60
N THR A 601 13.51 21.67 48.80
CA THR A 601 14.05 20.36 48.43
C THR A 601 14.83 19.68 49.57
N GLU A 602 14.88 18.34 49.61
CA GLU A 602 16.14 17.52 49.63
C GLU A 602 15.88 16.03 49.95
N ASP A 603 16.39 15.19 49.03
CA ASP A 603 17.25 14.00 49.17
C ASP A 603 17.01 12.83 50.16
N ALA A 604 16.84 11.66 49.53
CA ALA A 604 17.55 10.36 49.66
C ALA A 604 18.04 9.83 51.03
N ILE A 605 17.77 8.53 51.28
CA ILE A 605 18.73 7.46 51.66
C ILE A 605 17.99 6.12 51.91
N SER A 606 18.64 5.01 51.53
CA SER A 606 18.65 3.68 52.19
C SER A 606 18.16 2.46 51.39
N SER A 607 19.16 1.70 50.95
CA SER A 607 19.30 0.25 50.70
C SER A 607 18.53 -0.72 51.62
N SER A 608 18.21 -1.92 51.10
CA SER A 608 18.65 -3.21 51.68
C SER A 608 18.42 -4.38 50.71
N GLU A 609 19.36 -5.31 50.76
CA GLU A 609 19.50 -6.58 50.04
C GLU A 609 18.55 -7.66 50.59
N ASP A 610 18.18 -8.67 49.79
CA ASP A 610 18.48 -10.07 50.16
C ASP A 610 18.37 -11.04 48.97
N ALA A 611 19.21 -12.06 49.00
CA ALA A 611 19.36 -13.12 48.02
C ALA A 611 18.91 -14.47 48.60
N THR A 612 18.47 -15.43 47.77
CA THR A 612 18.66 -16.86 48.05
C THR A 612 18.44 -17.76 46.83
N GLU A 613 19.03 -18.95 46.93
CA GLU A 613 19.63 -19.81 45.90
C GLU A 613 18.76 -20.95 45.31
N LYS A 614 19.19 -21.40 44.11
CA LYS A 614 19.44 -22.78 43.58
C LYS A 614 18.45 -23.94 43.80
N GLY A 615 18.29 -24.75 42.73
CA GLY A 615 17.85 -26.15 42.81
C GLY A 615 17.65 -26.90 41.47
N THR A 616 18.75 -27.46 40.96
CA THR A 616 19.03 -28.47 39.90
C THR A 616 18.05 -29.63 39.53
N SER A 617 17.99 -29.94 38.21
CA SER A 617 18.16 -31.25 37.48
C SER A 617 17.21 -32.45 37.77
N THR A 618 16.94 -33.50 36.95
CA THR A 618 17.60 -34.17 35.80
C THR A 618 16.63 -35.20 35.12
N THR A 619 16.70 -35.32 33.78
CA THR A 619 16.71 -36.49 32.83
C THR A 619 16.00 -37.87 33.05
N SER A 620 15.40 -38.38 31.94
CA SER A 620 15.80 -39.58 31.10
C SER A 620 14.59 -40.44 30.62
N SER A 621 14.40 -40.67 29.30
CA SER A 621 14.78 -41.84 28.44
C SER A 621 13.84 -43.07 28.58
N LYS A 622 13.59 -44.01 27.66
CA LYS A 622 13.99 -44.45 26.29
C LYS A 622 13.14 -45.73 25.99
N GLN A 623 12.83 -46.09 24.73
CA GLN A 623 12.97 -47.49 24.21
C GLN A 623 12.63 -47.68 22.71
N VAL A 624 13.13 -48.80 22.15
CA VAL A 624 13.57 -49.03 20.75
C VAL A 624 13.21 -50.47 20.28
N THR A 625 12.92 -50.65 18.96
CA THR A 625 13.05 -51.85 18.04
C THR A 625 12.14 -53.09 18.13
N PRO A 626 12.08 -54.05 17.13
CA PRO A 626 12.80 -54.20 15.81
C PRO A 626 12.05 -54.71 14.53
N LYS A 627 12.71 -54.48 13.35
CA LYS A 627 12.91 -55.25 12.07
C LYS A 627 11.92 -56.28 11.48
N THR A 628 11.68 -56.23 10.14
CA THR A 628 12.12 -57.21 9.10
C THR A 628 11.77 -56.80 7.63
N LYS A 629 12.55 -57.29 6.65
CA LYS A 629 12.50 -57.14 5.16
C LYS A 629 12.36 -58.56 4.55
N PRO A 630 12.01 -58.82 3.25
CA PRO A 630 12.95 -58.58 2.12
C PRO A 630 12.38 -58.35 0.67
N SER A 631 13.31 -57.93 -0.21
CA SER A 631 13.46 -58.13 -1.70
C SER A 631 12.42 -57.55 -2.68
N SER A 632 12.70 -57.15 -3.93
CA SER A 632 13.86 -56.63 -4.71
C SER A 632 13.39 -56.53 -6.18
N THR A 633 13.66 -55.45 -6.91
CA THR A 633 14.10 -55.44 -8.33
C THR A 633 14.34 -54.00 -8.84
N GLU A 634 15.34 -53.89 -9.70
CA GLU A 634 16.15 -52.71 -10.02
C GLU A 634 15.57 -51.78 -11.11
N LYS A 635 15.99 -50.51 -11.05
CA LYS A 635 16.14 -49.58 -12.20
C LYS A 635 17.45 -48.79 -12.00
N PRO A 636 18.12 -48.35 -13.09
CA PRO A 636 19.52 -47.92 -13.05
C PRO A 636 19.73 -46.41 -12.78
N ASP A 637 21.00 -46.15 -12.47
CA ASP A 637 21.64 -44.97 -11.88
C ASP A 637 21.64 -43.67 -12.68
N GLY A 638 21.84 -42.55 -11.96
CA GLY A 638 22.38 -41.32 -12.54
C GLY A 638 22.14 -40.01 -11.79
N ALA A 639 22.45 -39.90 -10.49
CA ALA A 639 22.58 -38.60 -9.82
C ALA A 639 23.59 -38.68 -8.67
N ALA A 640 24.76 -38.06 -8.86
CA ALA A 640 25.81 -37.97 -7.85
C ALA A 640 25.50 -36.83 -6.88
N SER A 641 25.20 -37.22 -5.64
CA SER A 641 25.12 -36.37 -4.45
C SER A 641 26.51 -36.15 -3.85
N CYS A 642 26.84 -34.91 -3.48
CA CYS A 642 27.82 -34.63 -2.44
C CYS A 642 27.12 -33.94 -1.25
N LEU A 643 27.22 -34.56 -0.07
CA LEU A 643 26.70 -34.11 1.22
C LEU A 643 27.72 -33.20 1.94
N PRO A 644 27.30 -32.45 2.98
CA PRO A 644 27.78 -31.10 3.28
C PRO A 644 28.74 -31.03 4.48
N SER A 645 29.49 -29.95 4.52
CA SER A 645 30.12 -29.41 5.74
C SER A 645 29.19 -28.38 6.38
N ALA A 646 28.81 -28.65 7.63
CA ALA A 646 27.99 -27.78 8.46
C ALA A 646 28.78 -26.56 8.94
N LEU A 647 28.24 -25.35 8.72
CA LEU A 647 28.51 -24.19 9.56
C LEU A 647 27.17 -23.57 9.94
N HIS A 648 26.91 -23.49 11.24
CA HIS A 648 25.79 -22.75 11.80
C HIS A 648 26.01 -21.26 11.60
N VAL A 649 25.09 -20.60 10.87
CA VAL A 649 24.86 -19.16 10.97
C VAL A 649 23.38 -18.98 11.31
N THR A 650 23.13 -18.70 12.58
CA THR A 650 21.87 -18.11 13.04
C THR A 650 21.94 -16.62 12.81
N MET A 651 21.03 -16.03 12.01
CA MET A 651 20.69 -14.62 12.18
C MET A 651 19.26 -14.28 11.71
N SER A 652 18.42 -14.11 12.72
CA SER A 652 17.55 -12.97 13.00
C SER A 652 16.69 -12.37 11.88
N ILE A 653 15.44 -12.85 11.82
CA ILE A 653 14.27 -12.04 11.53
C ILE A 653 13.75 -11.48 12.87
N VAL A 654 13.23 -10.26 12.86
CA VAL A 654 12.66 -9.45 13.97
C VAL A 654 13.68 -8.58 14.72
N ILE A 655 13.62 -7.25 14.50
CA ILE A 655 13.26 -6.21 15.49
C ILE A 655 13.39 -4.82 14.81
N THR A 656 12.28 -4.12 14.65
CA THR A 656 12.24 -2.65 14.77
C THR A 656 11.06 -2.30 15.68
N VAL A 657 11.27 -2.52 16.97
CA VAL A 657 10.57 -1.85 18.07
C VAL A 657 11.63 -1.65 19.15
N ILE A 658 11.60 -0.50 19.83
CA ILE A 658 12.50 0.02 20.87
C ILE A 658 13.58 0.98 20.34
N ALA A 659 13.14 2.21 20.05
CA ALA A 659 13.97 3.40 20.21
C ALA A 659 13.09 4.56 20.71
N SER A 660 12.66 4.48 21.96
CA SER A 660 12.16 5.63 22.74
C SER A 660 12.12 5.28 24.22
N CYS A 661 13.28 5.34 24.88
CA CYS A 661 13.40 5.76 26.27
C CYS A 661 14.87 5.77 26.70
N LYS A 662 15.27 6.89 27.33
CA LYS A 662 16.49 7.17 28.11
C LYS A 662 17.59 7.96 27.40
N PHE A 663 17.39 9.27 27.37
CA PHE A 663 18.42 10.22 27.82
C PHE A 663 17.89 10.97 29.06
N GLN A 664 18.42 10.60 30.23
CA GLN A 664 18.53 11.49 31.38
C GLN A 664 19.67 10.96 32.28
N LYS A 665 20.90 11.33 31.92
CA LYS A 665 21.85 12.00 32.80
C LYS A 665 22.93 12.67 31.94
#